data_AF-A0A2V8FTT2-F1
#
_entry.id   AF-A0A2V8FTT2-F1
#
_cell.length_a   1.000
_cell.length_b   1.000
_cell.length_c   1.000
_cell.angle_alpha   90.00
_cell.angle_beta   90.00
_cell.angle_gamma   90.00
#
_symmetry.space_group_name_H-M   'P 1'
#
loop_
_entity.id
_entity.type
_entity.pdbx_description
1 polymer ?
#
loop_
_entity_poly.entity_id
_entity_poly.type
_entity_poly.pdbx_seq_one_letter_code
_entity_poly.pdbx_strand_id
1 'polypeptide(L)'
;FRTLSGSNTARLGSMLVAAEDLGVKPGDVISYYARARDVSRGKPSSLARSEMLFLEVKPFNEEYVAAQSQAMAAQTGTQIESLVAAQKEVISATWNLERRAGAGRSATDIKAVADAQAEVKRRAEQAAGILTQRRRRGGEPPQQILPAPSESGDPIALAAEAMARAVQRLQGQQTGAAIPHEMAALNALLRAQAEVRRRQVAQANNGSANRGSGRQGQDLSTLFDRELKRRQTNNYETKAEIEERPDQQKSDDLDRIRELAKRQEALAREQRDLANAGLSEEERKRRLETLAREQMELQREAERLQQGANGATGATGAELKDAAEQMRGATADLRRQDAEAAAARAEHAAQQLRKIERDLQTATPDARKRAIGEVQLVGQQLAEAQRRIAGEAERLDAEGGGTADARRRLAAEKESLADRVDRLRDSARRLGADPKAGTAADRTALGEAARELDRQQLGARMRSGAKQMRDAPGRGTGAQPDTSRTPIAPAERQLADAMNRVAERINGADAGGAKGEAQRLAAALDRAREARERLARLERQIQEAQRRAGIAAQQPGQSGASGPEGQRGRRGAQGGGDGSADLARLQEEYARELQRSRELLNRVERSTPQSGRGQSTPEQHEWSRSAPGTESWKNDYAAWAALHADVTRALERYESGVAERLSRTLTADRLRAGGSDRVPDAYRQRIARYFESLAQRR
;
A
#
# COMPACT_ATOMS: atom_id res chain seq x y z
N PHE A 1 26.56 4.90 -19.66
CA PHE A 1 27.35 3.85 -18.98
C PHE A 1 27.54 4.28 -17.53
N ARG A 2 27.10 3.48 -16.55
CA ARG A 2 27.37 3.76 -15.13
C ARG A 2 28.04 2.52 -14.56
N THR A 3 29.27 2.69 -14.10
CA THR A 3 30.01 1.66 -13.37
C THR A 3 29.41 1.54 -11.98
N LEU A 4 28.69 0.45 -11.73
CA LEU A 4 28.42 -0.01 -10.38
C LEU A 4 29.73 -0.67 -9.89
N SER A 5 30.21 -0.26 -8.72
CA SER A 5 31.49 -0.67 -8.12
C SER A 5 31.85 -2.15 -8.35
N GLY A 6 33.10 -2.41 -8.77
CA GLY A 6 33.65 -3.74 -9.07
C GLY A 6 33.72 -4.05 -10.57
N SER A 7 34.38 -5.16 -10.94
CA SER A 7 34.62 -5.64 -12.32
C SER A 7 33.35 -5.92 -13.16
N ASN A 8 32.15 -5.60 -12.64
CA ASN A 8 30.88 -5.79 -13.31
C ASN A 8 30.47 -4.52 -14.08
N THR A 9 30.63 -4.55 -15.40
CA THR A 9 30.09 -3.49 -16.26
C THR A 9 28.59 -3.71 -16.51
N ALA A 10 27.73 -2.90 -15.89
CA ALA A 10 26.31 -2.88 -16.19
C ALA A 10 26.01 -1.96 -17.39
N ARG A 11 25.30 -2.48 -18.39
CA ARG A 11 24.77 -1.71 -19.53
C ARG A 11 23.25 -1.72 -19.48
N LEU A 12 22.66 -0.53 -19.40
CA LEU A 12 21.22 -0.33 -19.51
C LEU A 12 20.88 0.07 -20.95
N GLY A 13 20.00 -0.70 -21.58
CA GLY A 13 19.40 -0.36 -22.87
C GLY A 13 17.88 -0.42 -22.74
N SER A 14 17.18 0.54 -23.34
CA SER A 14 15.72 0.53 -23.45
C SER A 14 15.35 0.33 -24.91
N MET A 15 14.36 -0.53 -25.14
CA MET A 15 13.74 -0.73 -26.44
C MET A 15 12.24 -0.74 -26.24
N LEU A 16 11.54 0.14 -26.95
CA LEU A 16 10.08 0.17 -26.97
C LEU A 16 9.60 -0.77 -28.09
N VAL A 17 8.73 -1.71 -27.74
CA VAL A 17 8.02 -2.56 -28.71
C VAL A 17 6.54 -2.26 -28.52
N ALA A 18 5.88 -1.73 -29.56
CA ALA A 18 4.44 -1.49 -29.52
C ALA A 18 3.72 -2.85 -29.63
N ALA A 19 2.71 -3.07 -28.79
CA ALA A 19 1.95 -4.31 -28.81
C ALA A 19 1.16 -4.45 -30.14
N GLU A 20 0.78 -3.33 -30.73
CA GLU A 20 0.11 -3.21 -32.02
C GLU A 20 0.95 -3.78 -33.17
N ASP A 21 2.28 -3.60 -33.12
CA ASP A 21 3.21 -4.13 -34.12
C ASP A 21 3.29 -5.67 -34.10
N LEU A 22 2.91 -6.27 -32.97
CA LEU A 22 2.85 -7.73 -32.79
C LEU A 22 1.50 -8.33 -33.24
N GLY A 23 0.54 -7.50 -33.66
CA GLY A 23 -0.77 -7.96 -34.15
C GLY A 23 -1.63 -8.66 -33.09
N VAL A 24 -1.41 -8.36 -31.81
CA VAL A 24 -2.09 -9.03 -30.69
C VAL A 24 -3.56 -8.62 -30.59
N LYS A 25 -4.41 -9.56 -30.19
CA LYS A 25 -5.84 -9.36 -29.95
C LYS A 25 -6.16 -9.48 -28.46
N PRO A 26 -7.27 -8.88 -27.98
CA PRO A 26 -7.72 -9.10 -26.61
C PRO A 26 -7.93 -10.59 -26.31
N GLY A 27 -7.30 -11.08 -25.24
CA GLY A 27 -7.21 -12.50 -24.89
C GLY A 27 -5.87 -13.16 -25.24
N ASP A 28 -5.00 -12.49 -26.02
CA ASP A 28 -3.67 -13.00 -26.34
C ASP A 28 -2.66 -12.73 -25.20
N VAL A 29 -1.59 -13.51 -25.19
CA VAL A 29 -0.49 -13.37 -24.23
C VAL A 29 0.82 -13.13 -24.98
N ILE A 30 1.56 -12.10 -24.55
CA ILE A 30 2.91 -11.79 -25.04
C ILE A 30 3.91 -12.36 -24.05
N SER A 31 4.76 -13.29 -24.51
CA SER A 31 5.91 -13.75 -23.75
C SER A 31 7.16 -12.97 -24.16
N TYR A 32 7.93 -12.49 -23.18
CA TYR A 32 9.17 -11.77 -23.44
C TYR A 32 10.31 -12.23 -22.53
N TYR A 33 11.51 -12.33 -23.10
CA TYR A 33 12.75 -12.64 -22.39
C TYR A 33 13.94 -12.06 -23.16
N ALA A 34 15.01 -11.74 -22.44
CA ALA A 34 16.27 -11.28 -23.00
C ALA A 34 17.23 -12.45 -23.22
N ARG A 35 18.00 -12.40 -24.32
CA ARG A 35 19.12 -13.31 -24.58
C ARG A 35 20.40 -12.50 -24.75
N ALA A 36 21.46 -12.88 -24.06
CA ALA A 36 22.79 -12.31 -24.20
C ALA A 36 23.74 -13.41 -24.67
N ARG A 37 24.41 -13.18 -25.80
CA ARG A 37 25.43 -14.09 -26.33
C ARG A 37 26.79 -13.44 -26.18
N ASP A 38 27.69 -14.10 -25.46
CA ASP A 38 29.09 -13.73 -25.40
C ASP A 38 29.85 -14.50 -26.49
N VAL A 39 30.47 -13.76 -27.41
CA VAL A 39 31.28 -14.31 -28.51
C VAL A 39 32.74 -14.02 -28.20
N SER A 40 33.35 -14.88 -27.40
CA SER A 40 34.78 -14.81 -27.08
C SER A 40 35.62 -15.39 -28.22
N ARG A 41 36.67 -14.69 -28.67
CA ARG A 41 37.65 -15.22 -29.65
C ARG A 41 38.37 -16.42 -29.03
N GLY A 42 38.05 -17.64 -29.49
CA GLY A 42 38.72 -18.88 -29.08
C GLY A 42 38.07 -19.71 -27.97
N LYS A 43 36.91 -19.29 -27.42
CA LYS A 43 36.09 -20.11 -26.48
C LYS A 43 34.71 -20.38 -27.08
N PRO A 44 34.03 -21.49 -26.72
CA PRO A 44 32.65 -21.71 -27.16
C PRO A 44 31.79 -20.56 -26.64
N SER A 45 30.96 -19.99 -27.53
CA SER A 45 30.11 -18.85 -27.17
C SER A 45 29.17 -19.22 -26.02
N SER A 46 29.14 -18.40 -24.97
CA SER A 46 28.22 -18.59 -23.85
C SER A 46 26.92 -17.83 -24.12
N LEU A 47 25.78 -18.44 -23.82
CA LEU A 47 24.46 -17.84 -23.99
C LEU A 47 23.79 -17.75 -22.62
N ALA A 48 23.54 -16.53 -22.16
CA ALA A 48 22.70 -16.26 -20.99
C ALA A 48 21.29 -15.87 -21.44
N ARG A 49 20.28 -16.34 -20.71
CA ARG A 49 18.87 -15.98 -20.93
C ARG A 49 18.33 -15.35 -19.66
N SER A 50 17.38 -14.41 -19.77
CA SER A 50 16.61 -13.94 -18.61
C SER A 50 15.47 -14.90 -18.28
N GLU A 51 14.76 -14.60 -17.21
CA GLU A 51 13.44 -15.18 -16.95
C GLU A 51 12.46 -14.77 -18.04
N MET A 52 11.45 -15.62 -18.27
CA MET A 52 10.38 -15.34 -19.21
C MET A 52 9.21 -14.72 -18.46
N LEU A 53 8.70 -13.62 -19.00
CA LEU A 53 7.61 -12.86 -18.42
C LEU A 53 6.44 -12.84 -19.41
N PHE A 54 5.22 -12.80 -18.88
CA PHE A 54 3.99 -12.84 -19.65
C PHE A 54 3.18 -11.56 -19.45
N LEU A 55 2.72 -10.96 -20.55
CA LEU A 55 1.77 -9.85 -20.56
C LEU A 55 0.46 -10.35 -21.16
N GLU A 56 -0.65 -10.09 -20.49
CA GLU A 56 -1.99 -10.47 -20.98
C GLU A 56 -2.67 -9.23 -21.58
N VAL A 57 -3.16 -9.37 -22.81
CA VAL A 57 -3.84 -8.29 -23.51
C VAL A 57 -5.32 -8.32 -23.13
N LYS A 58 -5.77 -7.38 -22.31
CA LYS A 58 -7.17 -7.25 -21.89
C LYS A 58 -7.91 -6.20 -22.74
N PRO A 59 -9.20 -6.41 -23.06
CA PRO A 59 -10.00 -5.40 -23.75
C PRO A 59 -10.23 -4.19 -22.85
N PHE A 60 -10.21 -2.98 -23.44
CA PHE A 60 -10.38 -1.72 -22.70
C PHE A 60 -11.85 -1.39 -22.36
N ASN A 61 -12.82 -1.92 -23.12
CA ASN A 61 -14.24 -1.65 -22.92
C ASN A 61 -14.90 -2.77 -22.10
N GLU A 62 -14.82 -2.72 -20.77
CA GLU A 62 -15.68 -3.51 -19.89
C GLU A 62 -16.90 -2.65 -19.49
N GLU A 63 -18.02 -2.80 -20.19
CA GLU A 63 -19.32 -2.38 -19.65
C GLU A 63 -19.74 -3.43 -18.62
N TYR A 64 -19.81 -3.04 -17.34
CA TYR A 64 -20.37 -3.88 -16.28
C TYR A 64 -21.86 -4.10 -16.55
N VAL A 65 -22.21 -5.18 -17.24
CA VAL A 65 -23.61 -5.61 -17.38
C VAL A 65 -23.89 -6.65 -16.31
N ALA A 66 -24.72 -6.27 -15.33
CA ALA A 66 -25.26 -7.19 -14.35
C ALA A 66 -26.27 -8.14 -15.04
N ALA A 67 -25.80 -9.28 -15.54
CA ALA A 67 -26.64 -10.32 -16.10
C ALA A 67 -26.96 -11.38 -15.03
N GLN A 68 -28.18 -11.33 -14.50
CA GLN A 68 -28.67 -12.12 -13.37
C GLN A 68 -28.79 -13.65 -13.63
N SER A 69 -28.36 -14.16 -14.79
CA SER A 69 -28.39 -15.60 -15.13
C SER A 69 -27.01 -16.25 -15.28
N GLN A 70 -25.94 -15.58 -14.83
CA GLN A 70 -24.53 -16.00 -15.04
C GLN A 70 -23.93 -17.01 -14.05
N ALA A 71 -24.65 -17.46 -13.01
CA ALA A 71 -24.07 -18.27 -11.94
C ALA A 71 -23.30 -19.52 -12.42
N MET A 72 -23.73 -20.12 -13.54
CA MET A 72 -23.11 -21.33 -14.09
C MET A 72 -22.07 -21.09 -15.20
N ALA A 73 -22.06 -19.92 -15.85
CA ALA A 73 -21.06 -19.58 -16.88
C ALA A 73 -19.81 -18.91 -16.27
N ALA A 74 -20.00 -18.15 -15.18
CA ALA A 74 -18.92 -17.57 -14.40
C ALA A 74 -18.03 -18.65 -13.76
N GLN A 75 -18.61 -19.78 -13.35
CA GLN A 75 -17.86 -20.90 -12.78
C GLN A 75 -16.94 -21.58 -13.81
N THR A 76 -17.37 -21.73 -15.06
CA THR A 76 -16.51 -22.28 -16.12
C THR A 76 -15.41 -21.30 -16.55
N GLY A 77 -15.71 -19.99 -16.62
CA GLY A 77 -14.72 -18.96 -16.93
C GLY A 77 -13.58 -18.92 -15.90
N THR A 78 -13.92 -18.94 -14.62
CA THR A 78 -12.96 -18.94 -13.50
C THR A 78 -12.10 -20.21 -13.46
N GLN A 79 -12.66 -21.38 -13.80
CA GLN A 79 -11.89 -22.62 -13.92
C GLN A 79 -10.84 -22.54 -15.05
N ILE A 80 -11.21 -22.03 -16.22
CA ILE A 80 -10.26 -21.90 -17.35
C ILE A 80 -9.17 -20.87 -17.03
N GLU A 81 -9.52 -19.77 -16.35
CA GLU A 81 -8.54 -18.77 -15.88
C GLU A 81 -7.52 -19.37 -14.91
N SER A 82 -7.96 -20.22 -13.99
CA SER A 82 -7.06 -20.94 -13.08
C SER A 82 -6.10 -21.89 -13.82
N LEU A 83 -6.56 -22.54 -14.89
CA LEU A 83 -5.71 -23.41 -15.72
C LEU A 83 -4.67 -22.61 -16.52
N VAL A 84 -5.06 -21.45 -17.05
CA VAL A 84 -4.14 -20.53 -17.75
C VAL A 84 -3.05 -20.05 -16.80
N ALA A 85 -3.41 -19.65 -15.58
CA ALA A 85 -2.44 -19.21 -14.56
C ALA A 85 -1.46 -20.33 -14.20
N ALA A 86 -1.98 -21.52 -13.89
CA ALA A 86 -1.15 -22.68 -13.55
C ALA A 86 -0.23 -23.09 -14.71
N GLN A 87 -0.70 -23.02 -15.97
CA GLN A 87 0.13 -23.33 -17.12
C GLN A 87 1.28 -22.32 -17.29
N LYS A 88 1.04 -21.01 -17.08
CA LYS A 88 2.09 -19.98 -17.12
C LYS A 88 3.17 -20.22 -16.04
N GLU A 89 2.77 -20.67 -14.85
CA GLU A 89 3.70 -21.04 -13.78
C GLU A 89 4.58 -22.23 -14.16
N VAL A 90 3.97 -23.30 -14.70
CA VAL A 90 4.71 -24.48 -15.15
C VAL A 90 5.73 -24.10 -16.23
N ILE A 91 5.32 -23.31 -17.22
CA ILE A 91 6.24 -22.82 -18.27
C ILE A 91 7.40 -22.01 -17.66
N SER A 92 7.11 -21.13 -16.70
CA SER A 92 8.13 -20.31 -16.02
C SER A 92 9.11 -21.20 -15.25
N ALA A 93 8.62 -22.26 -14.62
CA ALA A 93 9.44 -23.24 -13.91
C ALA A 93 10.31 -24.05 -14.89
N THR A 94 9.72 -24.59 -15.97
CA THR A 94 10.44 -25.30 -17.03
C THR A 94 11.52 -24.42 -17.67
N TRP A 95 11.21 -23.15 -17.95
CA TRP A 95 12.15 -22.17 -18.49
C TRP A 95 13.30 -21.86 -17.52
N ASN A 96 13.00 -21.73 -16.23
CA ASN A 96 14.01 -21.51 -15.20
C ASN A 96 14.96 -22.71 -15.05
N LEU A 97 14.45 -23.94 -15.15
CA LEU A 97 15.28 -25.15 -15.17
C LEU A 97 16.13 -25.25 -16.43
N GLU A 98 15.58 -24.89 -17.59
CA GLU A 98 16.33 -24.85 -18.86
C GLU A 98 17.46 -23.82 -18.82
N ARG A 99 17.22 -22.65 -18.23
CA ARG A 99 18.23 -21.60 -18.07
C ARG A 99 19.40 -22.01 -17.16
N ARG A 100 19.17 -22.91 -16.19
CA ARG A 100 20.21 -23.40 -15.24
C ARG A 100 21.13 -24.50 -15.81
N ALA A 101 20.97 -24.87 -17.09
CA ALA A 101 21.57 -26.06 -17.72
C ALA A 101 23.11 -26.14 -17.78
N GLY A 102 23.87 -25.16 -17.27
CA GLY A 102 25.33 -25.23 -17.21
C GLY A 102 25.92 -25.96 -15.99
N ALA A 103 25.23 -25.98 -14.84
CA ALA A 103 25.79 -26.54 -13.59
C ALA A 103 24.78 -26.91 -12.47
N GLY A 104 23.45 -26.82 -12.69
CA GLY A 104 22.48 -26.90 -11.59
C GLY A 104 21.14 -27.54 -11.94
N ARG A 105 21.08 -28.41 -12.96
CA ARG A 105 19.85 -29.12 -13.31
C ARG A 105 19.66 -30.31 -12.37
N SER A 106 18.84 -30.14 -11.34
CA SER A 106 18.41 -31.23 -10.46
C SER A 106 17.36 -32.09 -11.17
N ALA A 107 17.61 -33.40 -11.29
CA ALA A 107 16.64 -34.34 -11.84
C ALA A 107 15.35 -34.40 -11.00
N THR A 108 15.45 -34.09 -9.71
CA THR A 108 14.31 -33.97 -8.79
C THR A 108 13.43 -32.78 -9.15
N ASP A 109 14.03 -31.65 -9.53
CA ASP A 109 13.28 -30.44 -9.90
C ASP A 109 12.52 -30.65 -11.21
N ILE A 110 13.13 -31.36 -12.18
CA ILE A 110 12.45 -31.72 -13.42
C ILE A 110 11.25 -32.64 -13.15
N LYS A 111 11.40 -33.61 -12.23
CA LYS A 111 10.28 -34.48 -11.82
C LYS A 111 9.16 -33.66 -11.17
N ALA A 112 9.49 -32.75 -10.27
CA ALA A 112 8.48 -31.87 -9.64
C ALA A 112 7.72 -31.03 -10.67
N VAL A 113 8.40 -30.50 -11.69
CA VAL A 113 7.75 -29.77 -12.80
C VAL A 113 6.92 -30.70 -13.68
N ALA A 114 7.38 -31.93 -13.94
CA ALA A 114 6.60 -32.94 -14.66
C ALA A 114 5.31 -33.31 -13.91
N ASP A 115 5.39 -33.47 -12.58
CA ASP A 115 4.24 -33.77 -11.72
C ASP A 115 3.25 -32.59 -11.69
N ALA A 116 3.75 -31.35 -11.62
CA ALA A 116 2.93 -30.15 -11.72
C ALA A 116 2.23 -30.06 -13.09
N GLN A 117 2.93 -30.33 -14.19
CA GLN A 117 2.34 -30.35 -15.54
C GLN A 117 1.28 -31.45 -15.68
N ALA A 118 1.48 -32.61 -15.02
CA ALA A 118 0.51 -33.70 -14.99
C ALA A 118 -0.74 -33.36 -14.16
N GLU A 119 -0.60 -32.62 -13.07
CA GLU A 119 -1.72 -32.09 -12.29
C GLU A 119 -2.55 -31.08 -13.11
N VAL A 120 -1.91 -30.12 -13.77
CA VAL A 120 -2.62 -29.14 -14.63
C VAL A 120 -3.34 -29.85 -15.77
N LYS A 121 -2.70 -30.86 -16.37
CA LYS A 121 -3.33 -31.72 -17.38
C LYS A 121 -4.60 -32.39 -16.84
N ARG A 122 -4.54 -33.04 -15.67
CA ARG A 122 -5.70 -33.71 -15.06
C ARG A 122 -6.86 -32.74 -14.83
N ARG A 123 -6.59 -31.52 -14.36
CA ARG A 123 -7.62 -30.49 -14.19
C ARG A 123 -8.22 -30.04 -15.52
N ALA A 124 -7.41 -29.93 -16.58
CA ALA A 124 -7.90 -29.63 -17.92
C ALA A 124 -8.80 -30.75 -18.48
N GLU A 125 -8.43 -32.01 -18.28
CA GLU A 125 -9.27 -33.17 -18.67
C GLU A 125 -10.61 -33.18 -17.92
N GLN A 126 -10.61 -32.88 -16.62
CA GLN A 126 -11.83 -32.74 -15.83
C GLN A 126 -12.73 -31.62 -16.35
N ALA A 127 -12.17 -30.45 -16.66
CA ALA A 127 -12.90 -29.33 -17.23
C ALA A 127 -13.48 -29.67 -18.62
N ALA A 128 -12.72 -30.37 -19.47
CA ALA A 128 -13.19 -30.85 -20.77
C ALA A 128 -14.32 -31.88 -20.65
N GLY A 129 -14.24 -32.79 -19.67
CA GLY A 129 -15.28 -33.79 -19.40
C GLY A 129 -16.62 -33.15 -19.03
N ILE A 130 -16.60 -32.12 -18.17
CA ILE A 130 -17.79 -31.37 -17.76
C ILE A 130 -18.45 -30.67 -18.96
N LEU A 131 -17.65 -30.04 -19.82
CA LEU A 131 -18.14 -29.36 -21.03
C LEU A 131 -18.75 -30.33 -22.05
N THR A 132 -18.10 -31.48 -22.25
CA THR A 132 -18.55 -32.52 -23.18
C THR A 132 -19.86 -33.17 -22.70
N GLN A 133 -19.97 -33.46 -21.40
CA GLN A 133 -21.19 -34.01 -20.81
C GLN A 133 -22.37 -33.03 -20.91
N ARG A 134 -22.11 -31.72 -20.82
CA ARG A 134 -23.11 -30.66 -21.02
C ARG A 134 -23.59 -30.58 -22.46
N ARG A 135 -22.70 -30.73 -23.46
CA ARG A 135 -23.08 -30.82 -24.88
C ARG A 135 -23.92 -32.05 -25.20
N ARG A 136 -23.71 -33.17 -24.50
CA ARG A 136 -24.50 -34.39 -24.69
C ARG A 136 -25.88 -34.32 -23.99
N ARG A 137 -26.04 -33.51 -22.95
CA ARG A 137 -27.27 -33.40 -22.15
C ARG A 137 -28.18 -32.24 -22.57
N GLY A 138 -27.64 -31.22 -23.25
CA GLY A 138 -28.42 -30.18 -23.92
C GLY A 138 -28.59 -30.54 -25.40
N GLY A 139 -29.77 -31.00 -25.79
CA GLY A 139 -30.07 -31.48 -27.14
C GLY A 139 -29.70 -30.51 -28.27
N GLU A 140 -29.40 -31.08 -29.44
CA GLU A 140 -29.13 -30.37 -30.70
C GLU A 140 -30.13 -29.24 -30.98
N PRO A 141 -29.68 -28.01 -31.29
CA PRO A 141 -30.45 -27.08 -32.09
C PRO A 141 -30.29 -27.41 -33.59
N PRO A 142 -31.35 -27.20 -34.41
CA PRO A 142 -31.34 -27.52 -35.83
C PRO A 142 -30.37 -26.62 -36.61
N GLN A 143 -29.84 -27.19 -37.69
CA GLN A 143 -28.98 -26.56 -38.70
C GLN A 143 -29.49 -25.17 -39.12
N GLN A 144 -28.72 -24.11 -38.84
CA GLN A 144 -28.80 -22.86 -39.59
C GLN A 144 -27.47 -22.07 -39.49
N ILE A 145 -26.68 -22.23 -40.56
CA ILE A 145 -25.74 -21.27 -41.16
C ILE A 145 -24.91 -20.42 -40.16
N LEU A 146 -24.04 -21.10 -39.41
CA LEU A 146 -22.72 -20.54 -39.08
C LEU A 146 -21.67 -21.42 -39.77
N PRO A 147 -20.54 -20.86 -40.25
CA PRO A 147 -19.49 -21.67 -40.84
C PRO A 147 -19.05 -22.72 -39.82
N ALA A 148 -18.71 -23.90 -40.34
CA ALA A 148 -18.42 -25.14 -39.63
C ALA A 148 -17.69 -24.97 -38.27
N PRO A 149 -17.89 -25.88 -37.30
CA PRO A 149 -16.98 -25.97 -36.17
C PRO A 149 -15.57 -26.04 -36.77
N SER A 150 -14.70 -25.09 -36.42
CA SER A 150 -13.32 -25.11 -36.88
C SER A 150 -12.77 -26.51 -36.64
N GLU A 151 -12.10 -27.10 -37.64
CA GLU A 151 -11.55 -28.48 -37.63
C GLU A 151 -10.65 -28.81 -36.42
N SER A 152 -10.36 -27.82 -35.58
CA SER A 152 -9.72 -27.95 -34.28
C SER A 152 -10.78 -28.34 -33.24
N GLY A 153 -10.74 -29.59 -32.75
CA GLY A 153 -11.61 -30.10 -31.68
C GLY A 153 -11.61 -29.25 -30.40
N ASP A 154 -12.27 -29.73 -29.34
CA ASP A 154 -12.43 -28.95 -28.10
C ASP A 154 -11.12 -28.31 -27.62
N PRO A 155 -11.04 -26.97 -27.47
CA PRO A 155 -9.76 -26.29 -27.23
C PRO A 155 -9.12 -26.72 -25.90
N ILE A 156 -9.93 -27.13 -24.92
CA ILE A 156 -9.43 -27.70 -23.66
C ILE A 156 -8.89 -29.13 -23.85
N ALA A 157 -9.48 -29.93 -24.73
CA ALA A 157 -8.97 -31.26 -25.06
C ALA A 157 -7.62 -31.17 -25.81
N LEU A 158 -7.52 -30.24 -26.79
CA LEU A 158 -6.26 -29.93 -27.46
C LEU A 158 -5.18 -29.45 -26.49
N ALA A 159 -5.56 -28.65 -25.47
CA ALA A 159 -4.67 -28.26 -24.40
C ALA A 159 -4.17 -29.48 -23.61
N ALA A 160 -5.07 -30.37 -23.18
CA ALA A 160 -4.71 -31.57 -22.42
C ALA A 160 -3.78 -32.52 -23.21
N GLU A 161 -3.98 -32.67 -24.51
CA GLU A 161 -3.07 -33.45 -25.38
C GLU A 161 -1.68 -32.82 -25.50
N ALA A 162 -1.63 -31.49 -25.66
CA ALA A 162 -0.36 -30.76 -25.69
C ALA A 162 0.38 -30.86 -24.35
N MET A 163 -0.34 -30.78 -23.24
CA MET A 163 0.22 -31.02 -21.91
C MET A 163 0.71 -32.47 -21.74
N ALA A 164 0.01 -33.47 -22.30
CA ALA A 164 0.45 -34.86 -22.25
C ALA A 164 1.81 -35.06 -22.96
N ARG A 165 1.98 -34.42 -24.13
CA ARG A 165 3.27 -34.41 -24.84
C ARG A 165 4.35 -33.69 -24.03
N ALA A 166 4.01 -32.58 -23.36
CA ALA A 166 4.93 -31.88 -22.46
C ALA A 166 5.38 -32.78 -21.28
N VAL A 167 4.44 -33.47 -20.62
CA VAL A 167 4.75 -34.41 -19.53
C VAL A 167 5.71 -35.50 -20.00
N GLN A 168 5.48 -36.10 -21.17
CA GLN A 168 6.38 -37.13 -21.71
C GLN A 168 7.81 -36.60 -21.94
N ARG A 169 7.94 -35.36 -22.45
CA ARG A 169 9.24 -34.71 -22.64
C ARG A 169 9.92 -34.38 -21.32
N LEU A 170 9.18 -33.89 -20.33
CA LEU A 170 9.70 -33.60 -18.99
C LEU A 170 10.13 -34.87 -18.24
N GLN A 171 9.36 -35.95 -18.35
CA GLN A 171 9.73 -37.27 -17.81
C GLN A 171 10.99 -37.83 -18.49
N GLY A 172 11.15 -37.58 -19.78
CA GLY A 172 12.38 -37.84 -20.53
C GLY A 172 13.54 -36.87 -20.24
N GLN A 173 13.40 -35.97 -19.26
CA GLN A 173 14.37 -34.93 -18.88
C GLN A 173 14.71 -33.91 -19.99
N GLN A 174 13.83 -33.79 -21.00
CA GLN A 174 13.98 -32.89 -22.14
C GLN A 174 13.21 -31.58 -21.92
N THR A 175 13.69 -30.73 -21.01
CA THR A 175 13.06 -29.42 -20.69
C THR A 175 12.94 -28.50 -21.91
N GLY A 176 13.99 -28.44 -22.76
CA GLY A 176 13.96 -27.66 -23.99
C GLY A 176 12.91 -28.13 -25.01
N ALA A 177 12.64 -29.43 -25.09
CA ALA A 177 11.63 -30.00 -26.00
C ALA A 177 10.21 -29.94 -25.40
N ALA A 178 10.07 -29.72 -24.09
CA ALA A 178 8.78 -29.59 -23.41
C ALA A 178 8.16 -28.20 -23.64
N ILE A 179 8.95 -27.13 -23.60
CA ILE A 179 8.47 -25.73 -23.69
C ILE A 179 7.54 -25.48 -24.90
N PRO A 180 7.84 -25.95 -26.13
CA PRO A 180 6.93 -25.75 -27.26
C PRO A 180 5.56 -26.39 -27.07
N HIS A 181 5.50 -27.55 -26.40
CA HIS A 181 4.26 -28.24 -26.10
C HIS A 181 3.48 -27.54 -24.97
N GLU A 182 4.18 -27.00 -23.97
CA GLU A 182 3.57 -26.18 -22.91
C GLU A 182 3.00 -24.85 -23.47
N MET A 183 3.68 -24.23 -24.44
CA MET A 183 3.19 -23.05 -25.16
C MET A 183 1.97 -23.38 -26.01
N ALA A 184 1.96 -24.53 -26.69
CA ALA A 184 0.80 -24.99 -27.44
C ALA A 184 -0.41 -25.21 -26.53
N ALA A 185 -0.20 -25.78 -25.34
CA ALA A 185 -1.23 -25.94 -24.31
C ALA A 185 -1.79 -24.59 -23.82
N LEU A 186 -0.90 -23.63 -23.53
CA LEU A 186 -1.31 -22.29 -23.11
C LEU A 186 -2.16 -21.60 -24.18
N ASN A 187 -1.74 -21.65 -25.45
CA ASN A 187 -2.49 -21.06 -26.55
C ASN A 187 -3.88 -21.70 -26.72
N ALA A 188 -4.00 -23.00 -26.53
CA ALA A 188 -5.28 -23.70 -26.58
C ALA A 188 -6.21 -23.30 -25.42
N LEU A 189 -5.69 -23.13 -24.20
CA LEU A 189 -6.47 -22.63 -23.06
C LEU A 189 -6.94 -21.17 -23.24
N LEU A 190 -6.10 -20.30 -23.79
CA LEU A 190 -6.46 -18.91 -24.08
C LEU A 190 -7.57 -18.83 -25.13
N ARG A 191 -7.52 -19.68 -26.16
CA ARG A 191 -8.61 -19.82 -27.13
C ARG A 191 -9.92 -20.25 -26.46
N ALA A 192 -9.86 -21.21 -25.53
CA ALA A 192 -11.03 -21.65 -24.77
C ALA A 192 -11.63 -20.50 -23.93
N GLN A 193 -10.79 -19.69 -23.27
CA GLN A 193 -11.22 -18.54 -22.50
C GLN A 193 -11.89 -17.47 -23.39
N ALA A 194 -11.29 -17.16 -24.54
CA ALA A 194 -11.85 -16.22 -25.50
C ALA A 194 -13.21 -16.69 -26.04
N GLU A 195 -13.38 -18.00 -26.27
CA GLU A 195 -14.65 -18.59 -26.72
C GLU A 195 -15.75 -18.49 -25.65
N VAL A 196 -15.43 -18.78 -24.38
CA VAL A 196 -16.37 -18.63 -23.25
C VAL A 196 -16.77 -17.17 -23.09
N ARG A 197 -15.81 -16.23 -23.14
CA ARG A 197 -16.07 -14.79 -23.05
C ARG A 197 -16.90 -14.30 -24.24
N ARG A 198 -16.62 -14.78 -25.46
CA ARG A 198 -17.41 -14.46 -26.67
C ARG A 198 -18.86 -14.94 -26.56
N ARG A 199 -19.09 -16.15 -26.05
CA ARG A 199 -20.45 -16.68 -25.80
C ARG A 199 -21.20 -15.87 -24.75
N GLN A 200 -20.51 -15.45 -23.68
CA GLN A 200 -21.09 -14.61 -22.62
C GLN A 200 -21.60 -13.27 -23.18
N VAL A 201 -20.84 -12.65 -24.09
CA VAL A 201 -21.24 -11.39 -24.75
C VAL A 201 -22.36 -11.62 -25.78
N ALA A 202 -22.30 -12.69 -26.59
CA ALA A 202 -23.33 -12.99 -27.58
C ALA A 202 -24.70 -13.31 -26.94
N GLN A 203 -24.71 -13.98 -25.78
CA GLN A 203 -25.92 -14.29 -25.05
C GLN A 203 -26.49 -13.08 -24.28
N ALA A 204 -25.63 -12.12 -23.90
CA ALA A 204 -26.05 -10.84 -23.34
C ALA A 204 -26.73 -9.94 -24.38
N ASN A 205 -26.26 -9.94 -25.64
CA ASN A 205 -26.85 -9.14 -26.71
C ASN A 205 -28.13 -9.72 -27.33
N ASN A 206 -28.44 -11.00 -27.10
CA ASN A 206 -29.59 -11.68 -27.71
C ASN A 206 -30.77 -11.92 -26.74
N GLY A 207 -30.76 -11.26 -25.57
CA GLY A 207 -31.75 -11.42 -24.50
C GLY A 207 -33.04 -10.61 -24.63
N SER A 208 -33.38 -10.13 -25.83
CA SER A 208 -34.61 -9.36 -26.08
C SER A 208 -35.28 -9.80 -27.39
N ALA A 209 -36.10 -10.86 -27.33
CA ALA A 209 -37.25 -11.10 -28.21
C ALA A 209 -37.96 -12.46 -27.95
N ASN A 210 -38.99 -12.42 -27.10
CA ASN A 210 -40.30 -13.08 -27.26
C ASN A 210 -40.51 -14.63 -27.21
N ARG A 211 -41.65 -14.97 -26.56
CA ARG A 211 -42.42 -16.24 -26.44
C ARG A 211 -41.91 -17.25 -25.39
N GLY A 212 -42.69 -17.78 -24.46
CA GLY A 212 -44.13 -17.79 -24.18
C GLY A 212 -44.51 -19.12 -23.49
N SER A 213 -45.45 -19.09 -22.53
CA SER A 213 -46.19 -20.23 -21.93
C SER A 213 -45.56 -21.03 -20.75
N GLY A 214 -46.06 -20.70 -19.54
CA GLY A 214 -46.68 -21.62 -18.56
C GLY A 214 -45.87 -22.74 -17.87
N ARG A 215 -45.58 -22.59 -16.57
CA ARG A 215 -46.36 -23.19 -15.45
C ARG A 215 -45.65 -23.05 -14.09
N GLN A 216 -46.38 -22.45 -13.16
CA GLN A 216 -46.54 -22.85 -11.75
C GLN A 216 -45.27 -23.22 -10.97
N GLY A 217 -44.56 -22.18 -10.54
CA GLY A 217 -43.78 -22.16 -9.31
C GLY A 217 -44.06 -20.84 -8.62
N GLN A 218 -45.15 -20.81 -7.86
CA GLN A 218 -45.59 -19.66 -7.08
C GLN A 218 -44.44 -19.03 -6.29
N ASP A 219 -44.22 -17.74 -6.56
CA ASP A 219 -44.53 -16.70 -5.58
C ASP A 219 -43.75 -16.73 -4.25
N LEU A 220 -42.45 -17.04 -4.30
CA LEU A 220 -41.51 -16.56 -3.28
C LEU A 220 -40.74 -15.33 -3.77
N SER A 221 -40.49 -15.20 -5.07
CA SER A 221 -39.77 -14.06 -5.66
C SER A 221 -40.60 -12.78 -5.74
N THR A 222 -41.92 -12.87 -5.87
CA THR A 222 -42.82 -11.70 -5.86
C THR A 222 -43.14 -11.21 -4.45
N LEU A 223 -43.13 -12.11 -3.46
CA LEU A 223 -43.08 -11.75 -2.05
C LEU A 223 -41.71 -11.18 -1.71
N PHE A 224 -40.61 -11.74 -2.23
CA PHE A 224 -39.28 -11.14 -2.09
C PHE A 224 -39.17 -9.79 -2.81
N ASP A 225 -39.84 -9.56 -3.94
CA ASP A 225 -39.86 -8.27 -4.65
C ASP A 225 -40.82 -7.27 -4.02
N ARG A 226 -41.93 -7.71 -3.39
CA ARG A 226 -42.73 -6.83 -2.52
C ARG A 226 -42.00 -6.53 -1.22
N GLU A 227 -41.25 -7.46 -0.66
CA GLU A 227 -40.34 -7.27 0.47
C GLU A 227 -39.12 -6.45 0.04
N LEU A 228 -38.67 -6.54 -1.21
CA LEU A 228 -37.57 -5.73 -1.76
C LEU A 228 -38.04 -4.33 -2.08
N LYS A 229 -39.28 -4.15 -2.56
CA LYS A 229 -39.90 -2.82 -2.72
C LYS A 229 -40.21 -2.21 -1.37
N ARG A 230 -40.69 -2.98 -0.40
CA ARG A 230 -40.86 -2.54 0.98
C ARG A 230 -39.52 -2.29 1.66
N ARG A 231 -38.45 -3.01 1.30
CA ARG A 231 -37.06 -2.70 1.70
C ARG A 231 -36.50 -1.54 0.91
N GLN A 232 -36.91 -1.23 -0.32
CA GLN A 232 -36.41 -0.06 -1.05
C GLN A 232 -37.17 1.22 -0.64
N THR A 233 -38.42 1.12 -0.18
CA THR A 233 -39.16 2.23 0.44
C THR A 233 -38.83 2.37 1.93
N ASN A 234 -38.66 1.26 2.67
CA ASN A 234 -38.29 1.30 4.10
C ASN A 234 -36.77 1.31 4.35
N ASN A 235 -35.90 1.15 3.34
CA ASN A 235 -34.46 1.42 3.49
C ASN A 235 -34.16 2.92 3.60
N TYR A 236 -35.18 3.77 3.59
CA TYR A 236 -35.06 5.15 4.08
C TYR A 236 -35.82 5.40 5.39
N GLU A 237 -36.46 4.41 6.02
CA GLU A 237 -37.21 4.63 7.28
C GLU A 237 -37.13 3.55 8.36
N THR A 238 -36.37 2.46 8.23
CA THR A 238 -36.19 1.55 9.38
C THR A 238 -34.74 1.15 9.62
N LYS A 239 -34.09 1.99 10.43
CA LYS A 239 -32.84 1.74 11.14
C LYS A 239 -32.88 0.41 11.89
N ALA A 240 -31.91 -0.45 11.62
CA ALA A 240 -31.34 -1.36 12.61
C ALA A 240 -29.87 -0.93 12.83
N GLU A 241 -29.73 -0.02 13.79
CA GLU A 241 -28.57 0.22 14.67
C GLU A 241 -27.23 -0.44 14.25
N ILE A 242 -26.62 0.11 13.22
CA ILE A 242 -25.16 0.09 13.03
C ILE A 242 -24.78 1.55 13.06
N GLU A 243 -23.99 1.97 14.05
CA GLU A 243 -23.52 3.34 14.27
C GLU A 243 -23.42 4.14 12.96
N GLU A 244 -24.43 4.98 12.71
CA GLU A 244 -24.41 5.94 11.62
C GLU A 244 -23.20 6.83 11.84
N ARG A 245 -22.26 6.79 10.89
CA ARG A 245 -21.11 7.69 10.89
C ARG A 245 -21.64 9.12 10.85
N PRO A 246 -21.34 9.97 11.84
CA PRO A 246 -21.77 11.37 11.88
C PRO A 246 -21.06 12.25 10.82
N ASP A 247 -20.51 11.67 9.75
CA ASP A 247 -19.66 12.33 8.77
C ASP A 247 -20.38 12.57 7.44
N GLN A 248 -21.30 11.69 7.02
CA GLN A 248 -22.12 11.89 5.80
C GLN A 248 -23.22 12.95 6.02
N GLN A 249 -23.89 12.95 7.18
CA GLN A 249 -24.85 14.02 7.51
C GLN A 249 -24.18 15.39 7.57
N LYS A 250 -22.94 15.48 8.06
CA LYS A 250 -22.20 16.75 8.10
C LYS A 250 -21.80 17.27 6.72
N SER A 251 -21.47 16.39 5.77
CA SER A 251 -21.19 16.82 4.39
C SER A 251 -22.45 17.33 3.70
N ASP A 252 -23.58 16.66 3.90
CA ASP A 252 -24.86 17.07 3.30
C ASP A 252 -25.35 18.39 3.89
N ASP A 253 -25.21 18.58 5.21
CA ASP A 253 -25.54 19.85 5.87
C ASP A 253 -24.62 20.99 5.42
N LEU A 254 -23.33 20.70 5.18
CA LEU A 254 -22.37 21.65 4.63
C LEU A 254 -22.76 22.15 3.23
N ASP A 255 -23.17 21.23 2.35
CA ASP A 255 -23.56 21.57 0.99
C ASP A 255 -24.88 22.38 0.98
N ARG A 256 -25.82 22.06 1.88
CA ARG A 256 -27.05 22.84 2.08
C ARG A 256 -26.77 24.24 2.62
N ILE A 257 -25.87 24.39 3.60
CA ILE A 257 -25.46 25.71 4.12
C ILE A 257 -24.78 26.55 3.04
N ARG A 258 -23.94 25.93 2.21
CA ARG A 258 -23.30 26.61 1.05
C ARG A 258 -24.35 27.10 0.05
N GLU A 259 -25.32 26.26 -0.29
CA GLU A 259 -26.39 26.63 -1.21
C GLU A 259 -27.25 27.76 -0.64
N LEU A 260 -27.61 27.67 0.63
CA LEU A 260 -28.40 28.70 1.33
C LEU A 260 -27.66 30.04 1.38
N ALA A 261 -26.36 30.04 1.68
CA ALA A 261 -25.53 31.23 1.65
C ALA A 261 -25.47 31.87 0.25
N LYS A 262 -25.33 31.05 -0.80
CA LYS A 262 -25.27 31.52 -2.19
C LYS A 262 -26.60 32.12 -2.64
N ARG A 263 -27.72 31.51 -2.28
CA ARG A 263 -29.07 32.02 -2.57
C ARG A 263 -29.36 33.31 -1.80
N GLN A 264 -28.95 33.40 -0.53
CA GLN A 264 -29.09 34.60 0.27
C GLN A 264 -28.27 35.78 -0.30
N GLU A 265 -27.05 35.53 -0.78
CA GLU A 265 -26.21 36.53 -1.44
C GLU A 265 -26.82 37.02 -2.76
N ALA A 266 -27.45 36.12 -3.53
CA ALA A 266 -28.15 36.48 -4.76
C ALA A 266 -29.39 37.35 -4.48
N LEU A 267 -30.21 36.98 -3.49
CA LEU A 267 -31.38 37.77 -3.08
C LEU A 267 -30.99 39.16 -2.57
N ALA A 268 -29.92 39.25 -1.78
CA ALA A 268 -29.44 40.53 -1.26
C ALA A 268 -29.00 41.48 -2.40
N ARG A 269 -28.33 40.94 -3.42
CA ARG A 269 -27.96 41.70 -4.63
C ARG A 269 -29.18 42.17 -5.39
N GLU A 270 -30.16 41.29 -5.60
CA GLU A 270 -31.38 41.64 -6.33
C GLU A 270 -32.24 42.67 -5.58
N GLN A 271 -32.32 42.59 -4.24
CA GLN A 271 -32.98 43.59 -3.40
C GLN A 271 -32.30 44.96 -3.50
N ARG A 272 -30.95 44.98 -3.53
CA ARG A 272 -30.16 46.21 -3.68
C ARG A 272 -30.32 46.82 -5.08
N ASP A 273 -30.35 45.99 -6.11
CA ASP A 273 -30.59 46.41 -7.49
C ASP A 273 -32.01 46.98 -7.65
N LEU A 274 -33.02 46.40 -6.98
CA LEU A 274 -34.39 46.95 -6.96
C LEU A 274 -34.54 48.23 -6.16
N ALA A 275 -33.74 48.43 -5.10
CA ALA A 275 -33.72 49.68 -4.37
C ALA A 275 -33.14 50.83 -5.22
N ASN A 276 -32.17 50.51 -6.08
CA ASN A 276 -31.49 51.47 -6.96
C ASN A 276 -32.18 51.65 -8.32
N ALA A 277 -32.99 50.68 -8.75
CA ALA A 277 -33.70 50.76 -10.03
C ALA A 277 -34.94 51.66 -9.92
N GLY A 278 -35.01 52.68 -10.78
CA GLY A 278 -36.18 53.57 -10.93
C GLY A 278 -37.36 52.90 -11.66
N LEU A 279 -37.83 51.77 -11.14
CA LEU A 279 -38.98 51.02 -11.68
C LEU A 279 -40.31 51.63 -11.26
N SER A 280 -41.37 51.37 -12.04
CA SER A 280 -42.73 51.77 -11.68
C SER A 280 -43.20 51.13 -10.36
N GLU A 281 -44.05 51.82 -9.59
CA GLU A 281 -44.49 51.35 -8.26
C GLU A 281 -45.16 49.97 -8.30
N GLU A 282 -45.89 49.65 -9.37
CA GLU A 282 -46.59 48.36 -9.53
C GLU A 282 -45.61 47.23 -9.83
N GLU A 283 -44.61 47.47 -10.67
CA GLU A 283 -43.56 46.50 -10.98
C GLU A 283 -42.65 46.27 -9.77
N ARG A 284 -42.35 47.33 -9.01
CA ARG A 284 -41.61 47.25 -7.74
C ARG A 284 -42.36 46.42 -6.72
N LYS A 285 -43.68 46.64 -6.54
CA LYS A 285 -44.51 45.84 -5.62
C LYS A 285 -44.54 44.35 -6.00
N ARG A 286 -44.70 44.03 -7.29
CA ARG A 286 -44.69 42.63 -7.76
C ARG A 286 -43.34 41.95 -7.52
N ARG A 287 -42.23 42.63 -7.82
CA ARG A 287 -40.88 42.07 -7.60
C ARG A 287 -40.54 41.92 -6.11
N LEU A 288 -40.96 42.87 -5.27
CA LEU A 288 -40.83 42.74 -3.82
C LEU A 288 -41.67 41.59 -3.26
N GLU A 289 -42.85 41.33 -3.80
CA GLU A 289 -43.65 40.17 -3.40
C GLU A 289 -42.99 38.86 -3.82
N THR A 290 -42.40 38.78 -5.01
CA THR A 290 -41.61 37.61 -5.45
C THR A 290 -40.43 37.39 -4.51
N LEU A 291 -39.63 38.42 -4.23
CA LEU A 291 -38.50 38.33 -3.32
C LEU A 291 -38.91 37.98 -1.88
N ALA A 292 -40.05 38.47 -1.41
CA ALA A 292 -40.57 38.14 -0.09
C ALA A 292 -40.99 36.65 0.01
N ARG A 293 -41.45 36.05 -1.09
CA ARG A 293 -41.75 34.61 -1.16
C ARG A 293 -40.48 33.79 -1.16
N GLU A 294 -39.49 34.16 -1.97
CA GLU A 294 -38.18 33.49 -2.03
C GLU A 294 -37.42 33.59 -0.69
N GLN A 295 -37.46 34.75 -0.03
CA GLN A 295 -36.87 34.92 1.29
C GLN A 295 -37.54 34.06 2.37
N MET A 296 -38.86 33.86 2.27
CA MET A 296 -39.61 32.96 3.16
C MET A 296 -39.27 31.49 2.93
N GLU A 297 -38.99 31.10 1.69
CA GLU A 297 -38.53 29.75 1.36
C GLU A 297 -37.14 29.47 1.93
N LEU A 298 -36.19 30.40 1.77
CA LEU A 298 -34.87 30.29 2.39
C LEU A 298 -34.92 30.26 3.91
N GLN A 299 -35.80 31.06 4.52
CA GLN A 299 -36.01 31.02 5.96
C GLN A 299 -36.47 29.64 6.43
N ARG A 300 -37.43 29.01 5.73
CA ARG A 300 -37.90 27.66 6.07
C ARG A 300 -36.82 26.61 5.91
N GLU A 301 -35.96 26.76 4.89
CA GLU A 301 -34.82 25.88 4.67
C GLU A 301 -33.77 26.00 5.79
N ALA A 302 -33.49 27.23 6.25
CA ALA A 302 -32.60 27.50 7.38
C ALA A 302 -33.17 26.98 8.71
N GLU A 303 -34.48 27.12 8.95
CA GLU A 303 -35.15 26.58 10.15
C GLU A 303 -35.14 25.05 10.16
N ARG A 304 -35.24 24.39 9.00
CA ARG A 304 -35.08 22.93 8.87
C ARG A 304 -33.65 22.49 9.17
N LEU A 305 -32.65 23.22 8.66
CA LEU A 305 -31.25 22.98 8.97
C LEU A 305 -30.94 23.20 10.45
N GLN A 306 -31.53 24.22 11.08
CA GLN A 306 -31.40 24.48 12.51
C GLN A 306 -31.97 23.33 13.36
N GLN A 307 -33.12 22.79 12.98
CA GLN A 307 -33.74 21.65 13.67
C GLN A 307 -32.91 20.37 13.53
N GLY A 308 -32.27 20.14 12.37
CA GLY A 308 -31.31 19.04 12.18
C GLY A 308 -29.99 19.25 12.90
N ALA A 309 -29.50 20.50 12.97
CA ALA A 309 -28.22 20.87 13.59
C ALA A 309 -28.25 20.93 15.12
N ASN A 310 -29.42 20.79 15.76
CA ASN A 310 -29.56 20.74 17.22
C ASN A 310 -28.81 19.55 17.88
N GLY A 311 -28.38 18.55 17.08
CA GLY A 311 -27.47 17.47 17.50
C GLY A 311 -25.98 17.75 17.28
N ALA A 312 -25.62 18.84 16.61
CA ALA A 312 -24.24 19.27 16.37
C ALA A 312 -23.81 20.36 17.37
N THR A 313 -22.49 20.54 17.53
CA THR A 313 -21.83 21.46 18.46
C THR A 313 -22.61 22.77 18.73
N GLY A 314 -22.88 23.10 19.99
CA GLY A 314 -23.77 24.22 20.38
C GLY A 314 -23.40 25.61 19.84
N ALA A 315 -22.15 25.82 19.40
CA ALA A 315 -21.73 27.05 18.74
C ALA A 315 -22.36 27.24 17.34
N THR A 316 -22.37 26.19 16.50
CA THR A 316 -22.95 26.24 15.15
C THR A 316 -24.48 26.41 15.17
N GLY A 317 -25.17 25.87 16.19
CA GLY A 317 -26.61 26.04 16.35
C GLY A 317 -27.01 27.48 16.73
N ALA A 318 -26.20 28.18 17.52
CA ALA A 318 -26.43 29.57 17.88
C ALA A 318 -26.23 30.51 16.67
N GLU A 319 -25.21 30.27 15.85
CA GLU A 319 -24.95 31.07 14.64
C GLU A 319 -26.01 30.83 13.54
N LEU A 320 -26.50 29.60 13.37
CA LEU A 320 -27.62 29.30 12.47
C LEU A 320 -28.92 29.99 12.92
N LYS A 321 -29.16 30.06 14.23
CA LYS A 321 -30.33 30.74 14.79
C LYS A 321 -30.30 32.24 14.52
N ASP A 322 -29.16 32.89 14.71
CA ASP A 322 -28.99 34.32 14.42
C ASP A 322 -29.19 34.61 12.93
N ALA A 323 -28.64 33.77 12.04
CA ALA A 323 -28.87 33.89 10.60
C ALA A 323 -30.37 33.76 10.24
N ALA A 324 -31.09 32.83 10.87
CA ALA A 324 -32.55 32.67 10.68
C ALA A 324 -33.36 33.86 11.20
N GLU A 325 -32.95 34.47 12.31
CA GLU A 325 -33.57 35.69 12.84
C GLU A 325 -33.36 36.90 11.91
N GLN A 326 -32.16 37.05 11.34
CA GLN A 326 -31.88 38.08 10.35
C GLN A 326 -32.71 37.91 9.05
N MET A 327 -32.88 36.67 8.56
CA MET A 327 -33.73 36.36 7.41
C MET A 327 -35.22 36.64 7.67
N ARG A 328 -35.68 36.38 8.90
CA ARG A 328 -37.05 36.72 9.33
C ARG A 328 -37.25 38.24 9.39
N GLY A 329 -36.26 38.99 9.88
CA GLY A 329 -36.24 40.44 9.84
C GLY A 329 -36.28 41.00 8.42
N ALA A 330 -35.47 40.46 7.51
CA ALA A 330 -35.46 40.84 6.10
C ALA A 330 -36.84 40.61 5.43
N THR A 331 -37.50 39.50 5.72
CA THR A 331 -38.86 39.21 5.21
C THR A 331 -39.90 40.21 5.73
N ALA A 332 -39.78 40.63 6.99
CA ALA A 332 -40.67 41.65 7.56
C ALA A 332 -40.47 43.03 6.91
N ASP A 333 -39.22 43.39 6.62
CA ASP A 333 -38.87 44.65 5.96
C ASP A 333 -39.32 44.64 4.48
N LEU A 334 -39.19 43.52 3.76
CA LEU A 334 -39.75 43.35 2.40
C LEU A 334 -41.27 43.50 2.36
N ARG A 335 -42.00 42.99 3.37
CA ARG A 335 -43.46 43.17 3.49
C ARG A 335 -43.85 44.62 3.78
N ARG A 336 -42.97 45.38 4.44
CA ARG A 336 -43.12 46.82 4.67
C ARG A 336 -42.65 47.66 3.47
N GLN A 337 -42.26 47.00 2.37
CA GLN A 337 -41.74 47.63 1.15
C GLN A 337 -40.39 48.33 1.34
N ASP A 338 -39.66 48.01 2.41
CA ASP A 338 -38.33 48.53 2.70
C ASP A 338 -37.25 47.57 2.17
N ALA A 339 -36.89 47.77 0.90
CA ALA A 339 -35.93 46.93 0.19
C ALA A 339 -34.48 47.13 0.66
N GLU A 340 -34.15 48.33 1.15
CA GLU A 340 -32.78 48.68 1.56
C GLU A 340 -32.45 48.09 2.93
N ALA A 341 -33.37 48.20 3.90
CA ALA A 341 -33.24 47.54 5.20
C ALA A 341 -33.24 46.00 5.06
N ALA A 342 -34.07 45.46 4.16
CA ALA A 342 -34.08 44.04 3.85
C ALA A 342 -32.74 43.54 3.27
N ALA A 343 -32.17 44.28 2.31
CA ALA A 343 -30.90 43.93 1.68
C ALA A 343 -29.75 43.89 2.70
N ALA A 344 -29.67 44.88 3.61
CA ALA A 344 -28.64 44.93 4.64
C ALA A 344 -28.71 43.72 5.59
N ARG A 345 -29.92 43.34 6.05
CA ARG A 345 -30.10 42.15 6.90
C ARG A 345 -29.84 40.85 6.14
N ALA A 346 -30.20 40.80 4.86
CA ALA A 346 -29.92 39.67 3.98
C ALA A 346 -28.40 39.47 3.77
N GLU A 347 -27.64 40.55 3.59
CA GLU A 347 -26.17 40.51 3.50
C GLU A 347 -25.55 39.99 4.82
N HIS A 348 -26.04 40.46 5.98
CA HIS A 348 -25.57 39.97 7.28
C HIS A 348 -25.84 38.47 7.48
N ALA A 349 -27.03 37.99 7.12
CA ALA A 349 -27.35 36.56 7.16
C ALA A 349 -26.42 35.74 6.25
N ALA A 350 -26.14 36.20 5.03
CA ALA A 350 -25.22 35.53 4.10
C ALA A 350 -23.79 35.44 4.65
N GLN A 351 -23.30 36.50 5.30
CA GLN A 351 -21.97 36.51 5.93
C GLN A 351 -21.86 35.51 7.09
N GLN A 352 -22.93 35.37 7.89
CA GLN A 352 -22.99 34.39 8.96
C GLN A 352 -22.99 32.95 8.43
N LEU A 353 -23.80 32.66 7.42
CA LEU A 353 -23.83 31.33 6.79
C LEU A 353 -22.48 30.94 6.17
N ARG A 354 -21.75 31.89 5.57
CA ARG A 354 -20.37 31.69 5.07
C ARG A 354 -19.34 31.45 6.16
N LYS A 355 -19.55 32.02 7.35
CA LYS A 355 -18.70 31.75 8.51
C LYS A 355 -18.93 30.32 9.00
N ILE A 356 -20.19 29.93 9.16
CA ILE A 356 -20.62 28.58 9.54
C ILE A 356 -20.10 27.54 8.53
N GLU A 357 -20.20 27.82 7.23
CA GLU A 357 -19.64 26.97 6.17
C GLU A 357 -18.14 26.74 6.35
N ARG A 358 -17.35 27.78 6.62
CA ARG A 358 -15.89 27.67 6.83
C ARG A 358 -15.54 26.89 8.09
N ASP A 359 -16.27 27.13 9.17
CA ASP A 359 -16.04 26.46 10.45
C ASP A 359 -16.39 24.96 10.36
N LEU A 360 -17.47 24.62 9.66
CA LEU A 360 -17.83 23.24 9.38
C LEU A 360 -16.89 22.56 8.39
N GLN A 361 -16.40 23.28 7.36
CA GLN A 361 -15.43 22.76 6.39
C GLN A 361 -14.11 22.40 7.07
N THR A 362 -13.62 23.26 7.96
CA THR A 362 -12.40 23.01 8.76
C THR A 362 -12.60 21.91 9.80
N ALA A 363 -13.83 21.72 10.28
CA ALA A 363 -14.19 20.63 11.19
C ALA A 363 -14.37 19.26 10.49
N THR A 364 -14.36 19.19 9.15
CA THR A 364 -14.47 17.89 8.46
C THR A 364 -13.26 16.98 8.75
N PRO A 365 -13.45 15.67 8.93
CA PRO A 365 -12.34 14.73 9.12
C PRO A 365 -11.31 14.77 7.98
N ASP A 366 -11.76 14.96 6.74
CA ASP A 366 -10.88 14.99 5.58
C ASP A 366 -10.11 16.31 5.44
N ALA A 367 -10.70 17.45 5.82
CA ALA A 367 -9.93 18.70 5.94
C ALA A 367 -8.85 18.59 7.02
N ARG A 368 -9.16 17.95 8.16
CA ARG A 368 -8.19 17.73 9.23
C ARG A 368 -7.07 16.78 8.84
N LYS A 369 -7.37 15.69 8.13
CA LYS A 369 -6.35 14.80 7.56
C LYS A 369 -5.45 15.54 6.57
N ARG A 370 -6.03 16.36 5.70
CA ARG A 370 -5.27 17.21 4.77
C ARG A 370 -4.38 18.21 5.51
N ALA A 371 -4.89 18.86 6.55
CA ALA A 371 -4.13 19.80 7.37
C ALA A 371 -2.95 19.13 8.09
N ILE A 372 -3.11 17.89 8.58
CA ILE A 372 -2.01 17.10 9.16
C ILE A 372 -0.97 16.78 8.08
N GLY A 373 -1.39 16.32 6.90
CA GLY A 373 -0.49 16.05 5.78
C GLY A 373 0.25 17.31 5.30
N GLU A 374 -0.40 18.47 5.32
CA GLU A 374 0.22 19.76 5.00
C GLU A 374 1.30 20.13 6.02
N VAL A 375 1.02 20.00 7.32
CA VAL A 375 1.99 20.24 8.39
C VAL A 375 3.20 19.31 8.30
N GLN A 376 2.99 18.04 7.94
CA GLN A 376 4.06 17.07 7.67
C GLN A 376 4.94 17.49 6.49
N LEU A 377 4.31 17.85 5.36
CA LEU A 377 5.02 18.30 4.17
C LEU A 377 5.81 19.60 4.43
N VAL A 378 5.18 20.58 5.08
CA VAL A 378 5.84 21.85 5.44
C VAL A 378 7.00 21.59 6.40
N GLY A 379 6.87 20.70 7.37
CA GLY A 379 7.97 20.30 8.25
C GLY A 379 9.19 19.75 7.49
N GLN A 380 8.97 18.89 6.49
CA GLN A 380 10.05 18.37 5.64
C GLN A 380 10.70 19.47 4.79
N GLN A 381 9.89 20.30 4.13
CA GLN A 381 10.38 21.40 3.30
C GLN A 381 11.22 22.41 4.12
N LEU A 382 10.81 22.70 5.35
CA LEU A 382 11.56 23.59 6.25
C LEU A 382 12.90 22.98 6.67
N ALA A 383 12.94 21.68 6.99
CA ALA A 383 14.19 20.99 7.31
C ALA A 383 15.16 20.97 6.12
N GLU A 384 14.66 20.72 4.91
CA GLU A 384 15.48 20.74 3.68
C GLU A 384 15.97 22.14 3.31
N ALA A 385 15.13 23.17 3.47
CA ALA A 385 15.53 24.56 3.27
C ALA A 385 16.63 24.96 4.27
N GLN A 386 16.49 24.61 5.55
CA GLN A 386 17.52 24.92 6.56
C GLN A 386 18.83 24.18 6.29
N ARG A 387 18.81 22.93 5.78
CA ARG A 387 20.03 22.23 5.37
C ARG A 387 20.74 22.92 4.20
N ARG A 388 19.98 23.46 3.25
CA ARG A 388 20.55 24.25 2.14
C ARG A 388 21.22 25.53 2.66
N ILE A 389 20.54 26.28 3.53
CA ILE A 389 21.10 27.47 4.19
C ILE A 389 22.38 27.12 4.96
N ALA A 390 22.40 25.99 5.68
CA ALA A 390 23.59 25.55 6.41
C ALA A 390 24.78 25.22 5.47
N GLY A 391 24.51 24.57 4.34
CA GLY A 391 25.53 24.27 3.33
C GLY A 391 26.05 25.53 2.63
N GLU A 392 25.18 26.51 2.37
CA GLU A 392 25.59 27.80 1.80
C GLU A 392 26.38 28.65 2.81
N ALA A 393 25.97 28.66 4.09
CA ALA A 393 26.73 29.30 5.16
C ALA A 393 28.13 28.70 5.32
N GLU A 394 28.27 27.37 5.22
CA GLU A 394 29.57 26.69 5.26
C GLU A 394 30.47 27.07 4.08
N ARG A 395 29.91 27.16 2.87
CA ARG A 395 30.66 27.64 1.69
C ARG A 395 31.11 29.09 1.87
N LEU A 396 30.22 29.96 2.33
CA LEU A 396 30.54 31.37 2.57
C LEU A 396 31.64 31.51 3.63
N ASP A 397 31.62 30.71 4.69
CA ASP A 397 32.66 30.70 5.72
C ASP A 397 33.99 30.17 5.17
N ALA A 398 33.97 29.08 4.37
CA ALA A 398 35.16 28.53 3.71
C ALA A 398 35.81 29.51 2.72
N GLU A 399 35.01 30.35 2.06
CA GLU A 399 35.46 31.42 1.16
C GLU A 399 35.92 32.70 1.91
N GLY A 400 36.03 32.62 3.25
CA GLY A 400 36.48 33.74 4.09
C GLY A 400 35.40 34.79 4.35
N GLY A 401 34.14 34.40 4.25
CA GLY A 401 32.95 35.19 4.57
C GLY A 401 32.09 35.60 3.38
N GLY A 402 32.50 35.35 2.13
CA GLY A 402 31.75 35.75 0.94
C GLY A 402 31.48 37.26 0.82
N THR A 403 30.66 37.64 -0.16
CA THR A 403 30.26 39.05 -0.38
C THR A 403 29.17 39.47 0.61
N ALA A 404 29.11 40.77 0.95
CA ALA A 404 28.05 41.31 1.79
C ALA A 404 26.65 41.04 1.21
N ASP A 405 26.51 41.08 -0.12
CA ASP A 405 25.25 40.81 -0.80
C ASP A 405 24.81 39.35 -0.72
N ALA A 406 25.75 38.40 -0.82
CA ALA A 406 25.44 36.97 -0.66
C ALA A 406 24.91 36.69 0.76
N ARG A 407 25.52 37.30 1.78
CA ARG A 407 25.04 37.19 3.17
C ARG A 407 23.67 37.83 3.38
N ARG A 408 23.43 39.01 2.80
CA ARG A 408 22.12 39.68 2.87
C ARG A 408 21.00 38.86 2.23
N ARG A 409 21.29 38.18 1.11
CA ARG A 409 20.34 37.26 0.45
C ARG A 409 20.04 36.06 1.33
N LEU A 410 21.07 35.41 1.88
CA LEU A 410 20.92 34.29 2.79
C LEU A 410 20.14 34.67 4.06
N ALA A 411 20.40 35.86 4.61
CA ALA A 411 19.65 36.41 5.74
C ALA A 411 18.17 36.63 5.40
N ALA A 412 17.86 37.15 4.21
CA ALA A 412 16.47 37.35 3.78
C ALA A 412 15.71 36.03 3.60
N GLU A 413 16.37 35.01 3.04
CA GLU A 413 15.80 33.66 2.93
C GLU A 413 15.53 33.06 4.32
N LYS A 414 16.47 33.24 5.25
CA LYS A 414 16.33 32.78 6.63
C LYS A 414 15.21 33.48 7.40
N GLU A 415 15.01 34.79 7.19
CA GLU A 415 13.86 35.53 7.76
C GLU A 415 12.54 34.96 7.25
N SER A 416 12.42 34.72 5.93
CA SER A 416 11.22 34.09 5.35
C SER A 416 11.00 32.68 5.90
N LEU A 417 12.07 31.93 6.17
CA LEU A 417 11.99 30.60 6.76
C LEU A 417 11.48 30.67 8.20
N ALA A 418 11.92 31.66 8.99
CA ALA A 418 11.44 31.89 10.35
C ALA A 418 9.92 32.12 10.41
N ASP A 419 9.38 32.92 9.50
CA ASP A 419 7.93 33.18 9.42
C ASP A 419 7.12 31.92 9.06
N ARG A 420 7.72 31.01 8.28
CA ARG A 420 7.08 29.72 7.96
C ARG A 420 7.16 28.76 9.15
N VAL A 421 8.25 28.79 9.93
CA VAL A 421 8.38 28.00 11.16
C VAL A 421 7.37 28.45 12.21
N ASP A 422 7.11 29.74 12.36
CA ASP A 422 6.09 30.26 13.28
C ASP A 422 4.68 29.81 12.84
N ARG A 423 4.37 29.85 11.54
CA ARG A 423 3.10 29.31 11.01
C ARG A 423 2.96 27.80 11.20
N LEU A 424 4.05 27.05 11.02
CA LEU A 424 4.09 25.61 11.27
C LEU A 424 3.82 25.31 12.75
N ARG A 425 4.46 26.06 13.66
CA ARG A 425 4.27 25.96 15.10
C ARG A 425 2.80 26.18 15.49
N ASP A 426 2.18 27.23 14.98
CA ASP A 426 0.78 27.54 15.28
C ASP A 426 -0.17 26.45 14.74
N SER A 427 0.09 25.97 13.53
CA SER A 427 -0.70 24.91 12.90
C SER A 427 -0.58 23.58 13.66
N ALA A 428 0.65 23.19 14.03
CA ALA A 428 0.91 22.00 14.83
C ALA A 428 0.31 22.11 16.23
N ARG A 429 0.34 23.30 16.86
CA ARG A 429 -0.27 23.53 18.18
C ARG A 429 -1.80 23.41 18.13
N ARG A 430 -2.44 24.01 17.12
CA ARG A 430 -3.90 23.93 16.92
C ARG A 430 -4.35 22.50 16.66
N LEU A 431 -3.68 21.79 15.75
CA LEU A 431 -4.01 20.40 15.43
C LEU A 431 -3.67 19.43 16.56
N GLY A 432 -2.59 19.64 17.30
CA GLY A 432 -2.24 18.83 18.47
C GLY A 432 -3.19 19.03 19.66
N ALA A 433 -3.81 20.21 19.78
CA ALA A 433 -4.79 20.53 20.82
C ALA A 433 -6.23 20.11 20.45
N ASP A 434 -6.55 19.96 19.16
CA ASP A 434 -7.87 19.48 18.72
C ASP A 434 -8.00 17.97 19.03
N PRO A 435 -8.88 17.55 19.97
CA PRO A 435 -9.02 16.15 20.34
C PRO A 435 -9.55 15.27 19.20
N LYS A 436 -10.11 15.89 18.15
CA LYS A 436 -10.70 15.22 17.00
C LYS A 436 -9.82 15.30 15.75
N ALA A 437 -8.62 15.90 15.83
CA ALA A 437 -7.66 15.96 14.72
C ALA A 437 -6.82 14.68 14.67
N GLY A 438 -6.99 13.85 13.64
CA GLY A 438 -6.14 12.68 13.40
C GLY A 438 -6.16 11.61 14.51
N THR A 439 -5.16 10.72 14.50
CA THR A 439 -5.02 9.68 15.53
C THR A 439 -4.46 10.26 16.84
N ALA A 440 -4.59 9.52 17.95
CA ALA A 440 -3.96 9.93 19.21
C ALA A 440 -2.42 10.04 19.11
N ALA A 441 -1.80 9.26 18.21
CA ALA A 441 -0.38 9.33 17.93
C ALA A 441 -0.02 10.62 17.17
N ASP A 442 -0.79 10.98 16.13
CA ASP A 442 -0.57 12.22 15.37
C ASP A 442 -0.69 13.46 16.26
N ARG A 443 -1.68 13.48 17.15
CA ARG A 443 -1.87 14.60 18.10
C ARG A 443 -0.71 14.75 19.07
N THR A 444 -0.24 13.63 19.62
CA THR A 444 0.92 13.61 20.51
C THR A 444 2.17 14.10 19.76
N ALA A 445 2.42 13.58 18.57
CA ALA A 445 3.52 13.99 17.69
C ALA A 445 3.50 15.49 17.35
N LEU A 446 2.34 16.02 16.93
CA LEU A 446 2.15 17.44 16.62
C LEU A 446 2.28 18.33 17.85
N GLY A 447 1.73 17.91 18.99
CA GLY A 447 1.84 18.61 20.26
C GLY A 447 3.28 18.65 20.79
N GLU A 448 4.02 17.55 20.67
CA GLU A 448 5.43 17.47 21.04
C GLU A 448 6.32 18.29 20.11
N ALA A 449 6.04 18.26 18.80
CA ALA A 449 6.73 19.09 17.83
C ALA A 449 6.51 20.58 18.08
N ALA A 450 5.26 21.00 18.35
CA ALA A 450 4.96 22.37 18.73
C ALA A 450 5.72 22.76 20.00
N ARG A 451 5.70 21.93 21.05
CA ARG A 451 6.49 22.18 22.27
C ARG A 451 8.00 22.25 22.02
N GLU A 452 8.52 21.50 21.05
CA GLU A 452 9.93 21.57 20.68
C GLU A 452 10.27 22.89 19.98
N LEU A 453 9.46 23.29 19.00
CA LEU A 453 9.55 24.57 18.31
C LEU A 453 9.52 25.73 19.32
N ASP A 454 8.64 25.66 20.32
CA ASP A 454 8.52 26.60 21.43
C ASP A 454 9.77 26.61 22.32
N ARG A 455 10.19 25.44 22.80
CA ARG A 455 11.33 25.29 23.73
C ARG A 455 12.63 25.77 23.13
N GLN A 456 12.86 25.48 21.85
CA GLN A 456 14.09 25.88 21.17
C GLN A 456 14.00 27.29 20.56
N GLN A 457 12.81 27.92 20.59
CA GLN A 457 12.57 29.25 20.04
C GLN A 457 13.13 29.40 18.61
N LEU A 458 12.90 28.40 17.76
CA LEU A 458 13.63 28.26 16.49
C LEU A 458 13.37 29.44 15.55
N GLY A 459 12.15 29.96 15.48
CA GLY A 459 11.85 31.19 14.73
C GLY A 459 12.64 32.41 15.24
N ALA A 460 12.76 32.60 16.56
CA ALA A 460 13.53 33.70 17.14
C ALA A 460 15.04 33.55 16.91
N ARG A 461 15.58 32.32 17.03
CA ARG A 461 16.99 32.01 16.71
C ARG A 461 17.30 32.18 15.22
N MET A 462 16.32 31.89 14.36
CA MET A 462 16.46 32.11 12.94
C MET A 462 16.54 33.61 12.61
N ARG A 463 15.63 34.43 13.17
CA ARG A 463 15.68 35.89 13.03
C ARG A 463 16.95 36.51 13.61
N SER A 464 17.41 36.04 14.76
CA SER A 464 18.66 36.54 15.34
C SER A 464 19.87 36.19 14.49
N GLY A 465 19.94 34.97 13.94
CA GLY A 465 21.00 34.59 13.01
C GLY A 465 20.92 35.34 11.67
N ALA A 466 19.72 35.61 11.16
CA ALA A 466 19.53 36.44 9.97
C ALA A 466 20.01 37.89 10.20
N LYS A 467 19.74 38.45 11.37
CA LYS A 467 20.25 39.76 11.79
C LYS A 467 21.79 39.75 11.88
N GLN A 468 22.39 38.73 12.49
CA GLN A 468 23.85 38.58 12.54
C GLN A 468 24.47 38.48 11.15
N MET A 469 23.86 37.75 10.22
CA MET A 469 24.33 37.68 8.82
C MET A 469 24.24 39.02 8.09
N ARG A 470 23.24 39.86 8.43
CA ARG A 470 23.04 41.18 7.83
C ARG A 470 24.00 42.23 8.39
N ASP A 471 24.26 42.18 9.69
CA ASP A 471 25.10 43.12 10.42
C ASP A 471 26.59 42.77 10.33
N ALA A 472 26.93 41.53 9.94
CA ALA A 472 28.32 41.10 9.77
C ALA A 472 28.98 41.79 8.54
N PRO A 473 30.12 42.48 8.73
CA PRO A 473 30.80 43.18 7.62
C PRO A 473 31.30 42.17 6.58
N GLY A 474 30.98 42.43 5.31
CA GLY A 474 31.46 41.65 4.17
C GLY A 474 32.86 42.08 3.73
N ARG A 475 33.52 41.26 2.91
CA ARG A 475 34.92 41.43 2.44
C ARG A 475 35.19 42.71 1.61
N GLY A 476 34.20 43.60 1.41
CA GLY A 476 34.28 44.77 0.51
C GLY A 476 34.28 46.14 1.19
N THR A 477 34.04 46.24 2.50
CA THR A 477 34.23 47.50 3.24
C THR A 477 35.64 47.48 3.81
N GLY A 478 36.50 48.43 3.41
CA GLY A 478 37.96 48.47 3.66
C GLY A 478 38.43 48.56 5.12
N ALA A 479 37.79 47.85 6.05
CA ALA A 479 38.25 47.63 7.40
C ALA A 479 39.19 46.41 7.44
N GLN A 480 40.24 46.52 8.25
CA GLN A 480 41.25 45.48 8.53
C GLN A 480 40.63 44.08 8.68
N PRO A 481 41.35 43.01 8.30
CA PRO A 481 40.92 41.63 8.53
C PRO A 481 40.94 41.35 10.03
N ASP A 482 39.86 41.73 10.71
CA ASP A 482 39.65 41.42 12.11
C ASP A 482 39.47 39.90 12.23
N THR A 483 40.38 39.27 12.96
CA THR A 483 40.42 37.83 13.26
C THR A 483 39.22 37.36 14.11
N SER A 484 38.32 38.28 14.45
CA SER A 484 37.13 38.12 15.27
C SER A 484 35.87 37.80 14.46
N ARG A 485 35.99 37.11 13.31
CA ARG A 485 34.83 36.70 12.50
C ARG A 485 34.20 35.44 13.09
N THR A 486 33.08 35.60 13.78
CA THR A 486 32.27 34.46 14.24
C THR A 486 31.77 33.66 13.03
N PRO A 487 32.14 32.38 12.87
CA PRO A 487 31.64 31.54 11.80
C PRO A 487 30.12 31.33 11.96
N ILE A 488 29.40 31.41 10.84
CA ILE A 488 27.94 31.34 10.77
C ILE A 488 27.49 29.87 10.64
N ALA A 489 28.29 29.05 9.95
CA ALA A 489 28.04 27.63 9.70
C ALA A 489 27.70 26.78 10.95
N PRO A 490 28.38 26.88 12.11
CA PRO A 490 28.04 26.06 13.27
C PRO A 490 26.64 26.35 13.82
N ALA A 491 26.20 27.63 13.80
CA ALA A 491 24.86 28.01 14.24
C ALA A 491 23.79 27.47 13.27
N GLU A 492 24.04 27.51 11.96
CA GLU A 492 23.11 26.98 10.96
C GLU A 492 22.98 25.46 11.01
N ARG A 493 24.07 24.74 11.28
CA ARG A 493 24.05 23.28 11.47
C ARG A 493 23.20 22.89 12.67
N GLN A 494 23.35 23.59 13.80
CA GLN A 494 22.52 23.35 14.99
C GLN A 494 21.02 23.60 14.71
N LEU A 495 20.70 24.63 13.92
CA LEU A 495 19.34 24.91 13.46
C LEU A 495 18.82 23.83 12.50
N ALA A 496 19.66 23.32 11.61
CA ALA A 496 19.30 22.22 10.69
C ALA A 496 19.00 20.92 11.46
N ASP A 497 19.82 20.58 12.45
CA ASP A 497 19.60 19.40 13.29
C ASP A 497 18.33 19.54 14.15
N ALA A 498 18.08 20.74 14.68
CA ALA A 498 16.86 21.06 15.41
C ALA A 498 15.60 20.92 14.53
N MET A 499 15.62 21.51 13.33
CA MET A 499 14.55 21.38 12.36
C MET A 499 14.34 19.93 11.93
N ASN A 500 15.42 19.15 11.78
CA ASN A 500 15.31 17.74 11.43
C ASN A 500 14.60 16.94 12.53
N ARG A 501 14.95 17.16 13.80
CA ARG A 501 14.26 16.53 14.95
C ARG A 501 12.78 16.91 15.01
N VAL A 502 12.44 18.16 14.69
CA VAL A 502 11.05 18.60 14.62
C VAL A 502 10.32 17.90 13.48
N ALA A 503 10.90 17.84 12.28
CA ALA A 503 10.32 17.15 11.13
C ALA A 503 10.13 15.64 11.40
N GLU A 504 11.09 14.98 12.03
CA GLU A 504 10.99 13.58 12.45
C GLU A 504 9.86 13.37 13.47
N ARG A 505 9.67 14.30 14.41
CA ARG A 505 8.56 14.24 15.39
C ARG A 505 7.21 14.51 14.76
N ILE A 506 7.08 15.50 13.88
CA ILE A 506 5.84 15.81 13.14
C ILE A 506 5.41 14.62 12.28
N ASN A 507 6.38 13.91 11.72
CA ASN A 507 6.13 12.70 10.94
C ASN A 507 5.93 11.45 11.81
N GLY A 508 6.07 11.57 13.13
CA GLY A 508 6.14 10.45 14.07
C GLY A 508 7.26 9.47 13.71
N ALA A 509 7.44 8.43 14.51
CA ALA A 509 8.28 7.29 14.15
C ALA A 509 7.74 6.47 12.93
N ASP A 510 6.81 7.05 12.16
CA ASP A 510 6.10 6.53 11.00
C ASP A 510 6.17 7.54 9.84
N ALA A 511 7.38 8.02 9.51
CA ALA A 511 7.68 8.82 8.31
C ALA A 511 7.46 8.08 6.96
N GLY A 512 6.45 7.21 6.92
CA GLY A 512 5.95 6.53 5.74
C GLY A 512 4.83 5.54 6.03
N GLY A 513 4.06 5.66 7.13
CA GLY A 513 3.02 4.69 7.48
C GLY A 513 3.49 3.23 7.32
N ALA A 514 2.91 2.51 6.35
CA ALA A 514 3.26 1.14 5.96
C ALA A 514 4.78 0.87 5.78
N LYS A 515 5.61 1.88 5.47
CA LYS A 515 7.08 1.74 5.38
C LYS A 515 7.76 1.59 6.76
N GLY A 516 7.30 2.31 7.79
CA GLY A 516 7.82 2.17 9.15
C GLY A 516 7.41 0.83 9.76
N GLU A 517 6.17 0.41 9.51
CA GLU A 517 5.68 -0.92 9.87
C GLU A 517 6.42 -2.02 9.11
N ALA A 518 6.65 -1.86 7.80
CA ALA A 518 7.44 -2.80 7.00
C ALA A 518 8.89 -2.90 7.47
N GLN A 519 9.53 -1.80 7.87
CA GLN A 519 10.89 -1.82 8.44
C GLN A 519 10.92 -2.54 9.80
N ARG A 520 9.92 -2.34 10.66
CA ARG A 520 9.81 -3.05 11.94
C ARG A 520 9.56 -4.54 11.74
N LEU A 521 8.69 -4.91 10.78
CA LEU A 521 8.41 -6.30 10.42
C LEU A 521 9.62 -6.97 9.78
N ALA A 522 10.36 -6.28 8.91
CA ALA A 522 11.61 -6.78 8.34
C ALA A 522 12.67 -7.02 9.42
N ALA A 523 12.88 -6.06 10.33
CA ALA A 523 13.80 -6.23 11.45
C ALA A 523 13.39 -7.36 12.40
N ALA A 524 12.09 -7.62 12.56
CA ALA A 524 11.58 -8.74 13.36
C ALA A 524 11.81 -10.09 12.67
N LEU A 525 11.64 -10.16 11.35
CA LEU A 525 11.94 -11.33 10.51
C LEU A 525 13.44 -11.68 10.58
N ASP A 526 14.31 -10.68 10.47
CA ASP A 526 15.76 -10.88 10.51
C ASP A 526 16.22 -11.42 11.87
N ARG A 527 15.67 -10.91 12.98
CA ARG A 527 15.96 -11.44 14.32
C ARG A 527 15.50 -12.89 14.51
N ALA A 528 14.37 -13.27 13.94
CA ALA A 528 13.87 -14.65 14.01
C ALA A 528 14.78 -15.62 13.24
N ARG A 529 15.18 -15.23 12.03
CA ARG A 529 16.13 -15.99 11.20
C ARG A 529 17.48 -16.15 11.88
N GLU A 530 17.99 -15.07 12.46
CA GLU A 530 19.26 -15.09 13.18
C GLU A 530 19.20 -16.03 14.40
N ALA A 531 18.11 -16.00 15.18
CA ALA A 531 17.91 -16.92 16.29
C ALA A 531 17.88 -18.39 15.82
N ARG A 532 17.14 -18.69 14.74
CA ARG A 532 17.08 -20.05 14.16
C ARG A 532 18.44 -20.52 13.65
N GLU A 533 19.19 -19.66 12.98
CA GLU A 533 20.53 -19.99 12.50
C GLU A 533 21.53 -20.24 13.64
N ARG A 534 21.47 -19.45 14.72
CA ARG A 534 22.32 -19.64 15.89
C ARG A 534 22.03 -20.96 16.58
N LEU A 535 20.75 -21.31 16.75
CA LEU A 535 20.35 -22.61 17.29
C LEU A 535 20.86 -23.76 16.41
N ALA A 536 20.67 -23.69 15.08
CA ALA A 536 21.14 -24.71 14.14
C ALA A 536 22.68 -24.80 14.03
N ARG A 537 23.41 -23.72 14.33
CA ARG A 537 24.89 -23.73 14.42
C ARG A 537 25.36 -24.42 15.69
N LEU A 538 24.80 -24.05 16.85
CA LEU A 538 25.13 -24.65 18.14
C LEU A 538 24.79 -26.14 18.18
N GLU A 539 23.66 -26.55 17.59
CA GLU A 539 23.28 -27.97 17.47
C GLU A 539 24.32 -28.78 16.68
N ARG A 540 24.77 -28.28 15.53
CA ARG A 540 25.82 -28.93 14.74
C ARG A 540 27.13 -29.05 15.51
N GLN A 541 27.52 -28.01 16.25
CA GLN A 541 28.73 -28.03 17.09
C GLN A 541 28.61 -29.06 18.22
N ILE A 542 27.45 -29.18 18.86
CA ILE A 542 27.20 -30.20 19.89
C ILE A 542 27.26 -31.61 19.29
N GLN A 543 26.63 -31.84 18.13
CA GLN A 543 26.68 -33.16 17.47
C GLN A 543 28.10 -33.54 17.04
N GLU A 544 28.89 -32.60 16.54
CA GLU A 544 30.29 -32.81 16.19
C GLU A 544 31.16 -33.11 17.43
N ALA A 545 30.96 -32.36 18.52
CA ALA A 545 31.64 -32.59 19.79
C ALA A 545 31.28 -33.97 20.40
N GLN A 546 30.01 -34.36 20.34
CA GLN A 546 29.55 -35.69 20.77
C GLN A 546 30.15 -36.81 19.92
N ARG A 547 30.23 -36.63 18.60
CA ARG A 547 30.90 -37.60 17.71
C ARG A 547 32.38 -37.73 18.06
N ARG A 548 33.08 -36.62 18.32
CA ARG A 548 34.48 -36.63 18.75
C ARG A 548 34.68 -37.31 20.11
N ALA A 549 33.79 -37.06 21.07
CA ALA A 549 33.82 -37.71 22.38
C ALA A 549 33.51 -39.22 22.30
N GLY A 550 32.57 -39.62 21.44
CA GLY A 550 32.25 -41.03 21.20
C GLY A 550 33.36 -41.82 20.50
N ILE A 551 34.10 -41.18 19.58
CA ILE A 551 35.26 -41.79 18.90
C ILE A 551 36.44 -41.98 19.87
N ALA A 552 36.64 -41.06 20.83
CA ALA A 552 37.69 -41.17 21.85
C ALA A 552 37.42 -42.29 22.88
N ALA A 553 36.16 -42.66 23.11
CA ALA A 553 35.78 -43.73 24.05
C ALA A 553 35.88 -45.15 23.44
N GLN A 554 36.17 -45.29 22.14
CA GLN A 554 36.09 -46.56 21.41
C GLN A 554 37.46 -47.07 20.90
N GLN A 555 38.58 -46.54 21.41
CA GLN A 555 39.91 -47.13 21.22
C GLN A 555 40.35 -47.90 22.47
N PRO A 556 40.37 -49.26 22.46
CA PRO A 556 41.08 -50.05 23.44
C PRO A 556 42.58 -49.95 23.19
N GLY A 557 43.33 -49.53 24.20
CA GLY A 557 44.79 -49.49 24.16
C GLY A 557 45.39 -50.89 24.01
N GLN A 558 46.08 -51.10 22.90
CA GLN A 558 47.08 -52.15 22.74
C GLN A 558 48.44 -51.45 22.63
N SER A 559 49.28 -51.57 23.66
CA SER A 559 50.73 -51.40 23.52
C SER A 559 51.45 -52.15 24.63
N GLY A 560 52.25 -53.14 24.22
CA GLY A 560 53.23 -53.82 25.06
C GLY A 560 54.60 -53.14 24.98
N ALA A 561 55.30 -53.22 26.12
CA ALA A 561 56.75 -53.38 26.32
C ALA A 561 57.79 -52.48 25.59
N SER A 562 58.43 -51.63 26.41
CA SER A 562 59.89 -51.50 26.67
C SER A 562 60.88 -50.97 25.61
N GLY A 563 61.58 -49.87 25.97
CA GLY A 563 62.89 -49.44 25.44
C GLY A 563 63.31 -48.04 25.96
N PRO A 564 64.52 -47.81 26.52
CA PRO A 564 64.83 -46.64 27.34
C PRO A 564 65.66 -45.52 26.66
N GLU A 565 65.74 -44.37 27.36
CA GLU A 565 66.63 -43.19 27.22
C GLU A 565 66.33 -42.12 26.14
N GLY A 566 66.33 -40.85 26.58
CA GLY A 566 66.36 -39.66 25.73
C GLY A 566 65.71 -38.41 26.33
N GLN A 567 66.50 -37.60 27.05
CA GLN A 567 66.09 -36.36 27.72
C GLN A 567 65.90 -35.16 26.74
N ARG A 568 65.02 -34.22 27.13
CA ARG A 568 64.80 -32.83 26.67
C ARG A 568 63.82 -32.56 25.52
N GLY A 569 62.69 -31.93 25.89
CA GLY A 569 61.78 -31.23 24.98
C GLY A 569 60.55 -30.66 25.69
N ARG A 570 60.73 -29.64 26.52
CA ARG A 570 59.65 -28.93 27.22
C ARG A 570 58.92 -28.02 26.22
N ARG A 571 57.75 -28.42 25.70
CA ARG A 571 56.64 -27.52 25.30
C ARG A 571 55.36 -28.30 24.93
N GLY A 572 54.31 -28.06 25.73
CA GLY A 572 52.90 -28.10 25.31
C GLY A 572 52.32 -29.44 24.89
N ALA A 573 51.82 -30.23 25.84
CA ALA A 573 50.86 -31.29 25.56
C ALA A 573 49.91 -31.46 26.76
N GLN A 574 48.95 -30.54 26.87
CA GLN A 574 47.76 -30.70 27.69
C GLN A 574 46.64 -31.09 26.72
N GLY A 575 46.48 -32.38 26.48
CA GLY A 575 45.52 -32.91 25.51
C GLY A 575 45.00 -34.25 26.00
N GLY A 576 43.86 -34.22 26.70
CA GLY A 576 43.24 -35.45 27.23
C GLY A 576 41.95 -35.26 28.03
N GLY A 577 41.60 -34.04 28.44
CA GLY A 577 40.39 -33.77 29.25
C GLY A 577 39.42 -32.71 28.70
N ASP A 578 39.74 -32.06 27.58
CA ASP A 578 39.06 -30.83 27.14
C ASP A 578 37.72 -31.07 26.43
N GLY A 579 37.58 -32.19 25.71
CA GLY A 579 36.39 -32.47 24.91
C GLY A 579 35.07 -32.61 25.71
N SER A 580 35.15 -33.04 26.98
CA SER A 580 33.99 -33.12 27.87
C SER A 580 33.62 -31.75 28.45
N ALA A 581 34.62 -30.93 28.79
CA ALA A 581 34.42 -29.57 29.29
C ALA A 581 33.89 -28.63 28.19
N ASP A 582 34.39 -28.77 26.96
CA ASP A 582 33.90 -28.03 25.78
C ASP A 582 32.46 -28.43 25.42
N LEU A 583 32.11 -29.72 25.51
CA LEU A 583 30.75 -30.18 25.29
C LEU A 583 29.78 -29.60 26.34
N ALA A 584 30.18 -29.57 27.61
CA ALA A 584 29.38 -28.97 28.67
C ALA A 584 29.15 -27.46 28.47
N ARG A 585 30.18 -26.73 28.01
CA ARG A 585 30.06 -25.30 27.68
C ARG A 585 29.11 -25.04 26.50
N LEU A 586 29.24 -25.81 25.42
CA LEU A 586 28.36 -25.71 24.25
C LEU A 586 26.90 -26.01 24.61
N GLN A 587 26.66 -26.99 25.48
CA GLN A 587 25.31 -27.30 25.99
C GLN A 587 24.73 -26.15 26.81
N GLU A 588 25.53 -25.51 27.66
CA GLU A 588 25.08 -24.37 28.47
C GLU A 588 24.79 -23.13 27.62
N GLU A 589 25.60 -22.86 26.59
CA GLU A 589 25.36 -21.79 25.61
C GLU A 589 24.09 -22.04 24.79
N TYR A 590 23.87 -23.28 24.38
CA TYR A 590 22.67 -23.67 23.64
C TYR A 590 21.40 -23.54 24.49
N ALA A 591 21.44 -23.94 25.77
CA ALA A 591 20.33 -23.75 26.70
C ALA A 591 19.98 -22.26 26.91
N ARG A 592 21.00 -21.38 27.00
CA ARG A 592 20.81 -19.93 27.09
C ARG A 592 20.18 -19.36 25.81
N GLU A 593 20.59 -19.81 24.63
CA GLU A 593 20.02 -19.35 23.37
C GLU A 593 18.57 -19.80 23.18
N LEU A 594 18.21 -20.98 23.70
CA LEU A 594 16.84 -21.49 23.72
C LEU A 594 15.93 -20.62 24.60
N GLN A 595 16.41 -20.21 25.79
CA GLN A 595 15.70 -19.27 26.65
C GLN A 595 15.51 -17.91 25.99
N ARG A 596 16.55 -17.35 25.37
CA ARG A 596 16.47 -16.08 24.62
C ARG A 596 15.46 -16.13 23.47
N SER A 597 15.46 -17.23 22.72
CA SER A 597 14.51 -17.44 21.61
C SER A 597 13.06 -17.54 22.11
N ARG A 598 12.86 -18.15 23.28
CA ARG A 598 11.53 -18.23 23.92
C ARG A 598 11.04 -16.88 24.43
N GLU A 599 11.91 -16.08 25.02
CA GLU A 599 11.58 -14.71 25.42
C GLU A 599 11.24 -13.82 24.23
N LEU A 600 11.93 -14.01 23.10
CA LEU A 600 11.64 -13.31 21.84
C LEU A 600 10.23 -13.65 21.35
N LEU A 601 9.86 -14.93 21.34
CA LEU A 601 8.51 -15.38 20.97
C LEU A 601 7.44 -14.81 21.92
N ASN A 602 7.64 -14.89 23.23
CA ASN A 602 6.70 -14.38 24.25
C ASN A 602 6.51 -12.85 24.16
N ARG A 603 7.58 -12.10 23.89
CA ARG A 603 7.52 -10.64 23.76
C ARG A 603 6.71 -10.24 22.54
N VAL A 604 6.83 -11.00 21.46
CA VAL A 604 6.12 -10.70 20.22
C VAL A 604 4.65 -11.10 20.29
N GLU A 605 4.34 -12.23 20.93
CA GLU A 605 2.96 -12.67 21.18
C GLU A 605 2.18 -11.62 21.99
N ARG A 606 2.80 -11.03 23.03
CA ARG A 606 2.22 -9.91 23.79
C ARG A 606 2.07 -8.62 22.99
N SER A 607 2.93 -8.39 21.98
CA SER A 607 2.85 -7.19 21.13
C SER A 607 1.85 -7.31 19.98
N THR A 608 1.23 -8.47 19.78
CA THR A 608 0.26 -8.73 18.70
C THR A 608 -1.15 -8.99 19.24
N PRO A 609 -1.91 -7.96 19.66
CA PRO A 609 -3.23 -8.14 20.28
C PRO A 609 -4.38 -8.48 19.31
N GLN A 610 -4.15 -8.65 18.01
CA GLN A 610 -5.22 -8.79 16.99
C GLN A 610 -5.20 -10.12 16.24
N SER A 611 -5.17 -11.24 16.97
CA SER A 611 -5.42 -12.56 16.39
C SER A 611 -6.25 -13.43 17.35
N GLY A 612 -7.37 -12.87 17.82
CA GLY A 612 -8.45 -13.65 18.41
C GLY A 612 -9.31 -14.27 17.31
N ARG A 613 -9.02 -15.51 16.90
CA ARG A 613 -9.99 -16.56 16.54
C ARG A 613 -9.27 -17.83 16.04
N GLY A 614 -9.15 -18.77 16.97
CA GLY A 614 -9.28 -20.21 16.76
C GLY A 614 -8.31 -20.91 15.79
N GLN A 615 -7.28 -21.55 16.35
CA GLN A 615 -6.91 -22.93 16.01
C GLN A 615 -5.94 -23.53 17.04
N SER A 616 -6.47 -24.50 17.80
CA SER A 616 -5.82 -25.56 18.58
C SER A 616 -4.43 -25.31 19.17
N THR A 617 -4.40 -24.94 20.45
CA THR A 617 -3.37 -25.43 21.39
C THR A 617 -3.65 -26.91 21.68
N PRO A 618 -2.75 -27.85 21.36
CA PRO A 618 -2.76 -29.15 22.01
C PRO A 618 -2.39 -28.96 23.48
N GLU A 619 -3.34 -29.36 24.31
CA GLU A 619 -3.32 -29.66 25.74
C GLU A 619 -2.04 -29.36 26.55
N GLN A 620 -2.24 -28.49 27.55
CA GLN A 620 -1.90 -28.74 28.95
C GLN A 620 -0.68 -29.65 29.17
N HIS A 621 0.51 -29.09 29.06
CA HIS A 621 1.53 -29.38 30.06
C HIS A 621 1.59 -28.15 30.93
N GLU A 622 1.19 -28.26 32.20
CA GLU A 622 1.66 -27.33 33.21
C GLU A 622 3.19 -27.40 33.17
N TRP A 623 3.83 -26.35 32.65
CA TRP A 623 5.28 -26.24 32.68
C TRP A 623 5.63 -25.96 34.13
N SER A 624 5.96 -27.01 34.87
CA SER A 624 6.36 -26.95 36.28
C SER A 624 7.35 -25.82 36.48
N ARG A 625 6.91 -24.78 37.19
CA ARG A 625 7.75 -23.75 37.77
C ARG A 625 8.58 -24.41 38.88
N SER A 626 9.67 -25.05 38.50
CA SER A 626 10.69 -25.45 39.46
C SER A 626 11.88 -24.53 39.30
N ALA A 627 12.24 -23.91 40.43
CA ALA A 627 13.25 -22.89 40.58
C ALA A 627 14.64 -23.31 40.05
N PRO A 628 15.54 -22.33 39.82
CA PRO A 628 16.90 -22.60 39.34
C PRO A 628 17.68 -23.35 40.43
N GLY A 629 17.99 -24.62 40.18
CA GLY A 629 18.85 -25.42 41.05
C GLY A 629 18.18 -26.70 41.54
N THR A 630 18.24 -27.76 40.72
CA THR A 630 18.50 -29.17 41.10
C THR A 630 18.19 -30.09 39.90
N GLU A 631 19.25 -30.42 39.16
CA GLU A 631 19.57 -31.70 38.51
C GLU A 631 18.51 -32.64 37.86
N SER A 632 17.30 -32.23 37.52
CA SER A 632 16.39 -33.10 36.72
C SER A 632 16.67 -33.08 35.21
N TRP A 633 17.38 -32.07 34.71
CA TRP A 633 17.61 -31.84 33.28
C TRP A 633 18.68 -32.74 32.64
N LYS A 634 19.44 -33.51 33.45
CA LYS A 634 20.52 -34.37 32.96
C LYS A 634 20.05 -35.71 32.38
N ASN A 635 18.78 -36.11 32.57
CA ASN A 635 18.31 -37.47 32.24
C ASN A 635 17.31 -37.60 31.08
N ASP A 636 16.68 -36.52 30.58
CA ASP A 636 15.68 -36.62 29.51
C ASP A 636 16.15 -36.01 28.18
N TYR A 637 17.07 -36.70 27.50
CA TYR A 637 17.47 -36.36 26.13
C TYR A 637 16.27 -36.30 25.15
N ALA A 638 15.24 -37.11 25.39
CA ALA A 638 14.01 -37.12 24.59
C ALA A 638 13.14 -35.87 24.80
N ALA A 639 12.98 -35.42 26.06
CA ALA A 639 12.27 -34.17 26.35
C ALA A 639 13.00 -32.96 25.78
N TRP A 640 14.34 -33.02 25.74
CA TRP A 640 15.20 -31.99 25.17
C TRP A 640 15.09 -31.90 23.64
N ALA A 641 15.08 -33.04 22.96
CA ALA A 641 14.88 -33.10 21.51
C ALA A 641 13.47 -32.61 21.10
N ALA A 642 12.44 -32.97 21.88
CA ALA A 642 11.08 -32.50 21.68
C ALA A 642 10.97 -30.97 21.88
N LEU A 643 11.55 -30.45 22.96
CA LEU A 643 11.59 -29.01 23.25
C LEU A 643 12.25 -28.22 22.12
N HIS A 644 13.37 -28.73 21.58
CA HIS A 644 14.04 -28.11 20.44
C HIS A 644 13.13 -28.09 19.19
N ALA A 645 12.55 -29.23 18.84
CA ALA A 645 11.67 -29.34 17.68
C ALA A 645 10.45 -28.41 17.78
N ASP A 646 9.97 -28.14 18.99
CA ASP A 646 8.85 -27.24 19.23
C ASP A 646 9.24 -25.76 19.12
N VAL A 647 10.40 -25.36 19.66
CA VAL A 647 10.92 -23.98 19.53
C VAL A 647 11.25 -23.64 18.07
N THR A 648 11.89 -24.57 17.35
CA THR A 648 12.21 -24.38 15.92
C THR A 648 10.93 -24.29 15.09
N ARG A 649 9.92 -25.14 15.33
CA ARG A 649 8.61 -25.05 14.68
C ARG A 649 7.84 -23.76 15.05
N ALA A 650 8.04 -23.23 16.26
CA ALA A 650 7.43 -21.96 16.67
C ALA A 650 8.09 -20.76 15.96
N LEU A 651 9.42 -20.76 15.82
CA LEU A 651 10.15 -19.74 15.06
C LEU A 651 9.79 -19.76 13.58
N GLU A 652 9.64 -20.93 12.96
CA GLU A 652 9.23 -21.04 11.56
C GLU A 652 7.81 -20.53 11.32
N ARG A 653 6.87 -20.85 12.22
CA ARG A 653 5.50 -20.30 12.18
C ARG A 653 5.51 -18.79 12.37
N TYR A 654 6.34 -18.27 13.28
CA TYR A 654 6.52 -16.84 13.48
C TYR A 654 7.09 -16.14 12.24
N GLU A 655 8.14 -16.68 11.63
CA GLU A 655 8.73 -16.16 10.39
C GLU A 655 7.70 -16.08 9.26
N SER A 656 6.91 -17.15 9.06
CA SER A 656 5.87 -17.19 8.03
C SER A 656 4.80 -16.11 8.24
N GLY A 657 4.33 -15.93 9.48
CA GLY A 657 3.36 -14.90 9.83
C GLY A 657 3.87 -13.47 9.66
N VAL A 658 5.13 -13.20 10.02
CA VAL A 658 5.75 -11.88 9.82
C VAL A 658 6.00 -11.61 8.34
N ALA A 659 6.47 -12.60 7.58
CA ALA A 659 6.68 -12.48 6.13
C ALA A 659 5.37 -12.19 5.39
N GLU A 660 4.26 -12.83 5.78
CA GLU A 660 2.96 -12.58 5.20
C GLU A 660 2.46 -11.16 5.48
N ARG A 661 2.59 -10.69 6.74
CA ARG A 661 2.24 -9.30 7.10
C ARG A 661 3.10 -8.28 6.38
N LEU A 662 4.40 -8.55 6.23
CA LEU A 662 5.33 -7.71 5.48
C LEU A 662 4.93 -7.62 4.01
N SER A 663 4.56 -8.75 3.39
CA SER A 663 4.06 -8.78 2.01
C SER A 663 2.76 -7.96 1.84
N ARG A 664 1.82 -8.11 2.77
CA ARG A 664 0.55 -7.36 2.76
C ARG A 664 0.78 -5.85 2.95
N THR A 665 1.64 -5.45 3.88
CA THR A 665 1.99 -4.03 4.12
C THR A 665 2.70 -3.41 2.91
N LEU A 666 3.66 -4.12 2.30
CA LEU A 666 4.32 -3.68 1.06
C LEU A 666 3.36 -3.58 -0.14
N THR A 667 2.39 -4.49 -0.24
CA THR A 667 1.36 -4.47 -1.28
C THR A 667 0.38 -3.31 -1.06
N ALA A 668 -0.03 -3.06 0.19
CA ALA A 668 -0.86 -1.93 0.56
C ALA A 668 -0.16 -0.58 0.31
N ASP A 669 1.16 -0.50 0.53
CA ASP A 669 1.97 0.69 0.22
C ASP A 669 1.98 0.99 -1.29
N ARG A 670 2.17 -0.03 -2.13
CA ARG A 670 2.10 0.10 -3.60
C ARG A 670 0.74 0.58 -4.09
N LEU A 671 -0.35 0.17 -3.42
CA LEU A 671 -1.72 0.59 -3.75
C LEU A 671 -2.02 2.02 -3.24
N ARG A 672 -1.45 2.42 -2.10
CA ARG A 672 -1.64 3.77 -1.52
C ARG A 672 -0.80 4.84 -2.20
N ALA A 673 0.36 4.49 -2.75
CA ALA A 673 1.28 5.42 -3.39
C ALA A 673 0.84 5.91 -4.80
N GLY A 674 -0.48 5.92 -5.09
CA GLY A 674 -1.15 6.53 -6.24
C GLY A 674 -0.26 6.94 -7.41
N GLY A 675 -0.34 6.18 -8.51
CA GLY A 675 0.48 6.32 -9.72
C GLY A 675 0.85 7.75 -10.08
N SER A 676 2.09 8.13 -9.78
CA SER A 676 2.71 9.37 -10.24
C SER A 676 3.87 9.07 -11.18
N ASP A 677 3.65 8.17 -12.14
CA ASP A 677 4.47 8.15 -13.34
C ASP A 677 3.93 9.19 -14.30
N ARG A 678 4.62 10.34 -14.34
CA ARG A 678 4.49 11.37 -15.36
C ARG A 678 4.48 10.68 -16.73
N VAL A 679 3.33 10.75 -17.43
CA VAL A 679 3.17 10.20 -18.78
C VAL A 679 4.31 10.73 -19.67
N PRO A 680 5.16 9.87 -20.23
CA PRO A 680 6.27 10.30 -21.07
C PRO A 680 5.78 11.14 -22.24
N ASP A 681 6.52 12.20 -22.61
CA ASP A 681 6.07 13.23 -23.56
C ASP A 681 5.64 12.66 -24.93
N ALA A 682 6.19 11.51 -25.33
CA ALA A 682 5.82 10.79 -26.55
C ALA A 682 4.35 10.30 -26.58
N TYR A 683 3.74 10.06 -25.42
CA TYR A 683 2.34 9.60 -25.31
C TYR A 683 1.35 10.75 -25.19
N ARG A 684 1.81 11.96 -24.86
CA ARG A 684 0.94 13.13 -24.65
C ARG A 684 0.16 13.49 -25.92
N GLN A 685 0.78 13.40 -27.10
CA GLN A 685 0.11 13.64 -28.38
C GLN A 685 -0.87 12.53 -28.79
N ARG A 686 -0.57 11.27 -28.45
CA ARG A 686 -1.46 10.13 -28.79
C ARG A 686 -2.70 10.10 -27.90
N ILE A 687 -2.53 10.46 -26.63
CA ILE A 687 -3.63 10.63 -25.68
C ILE A 687 -4.48 11.84 -26.07
N ALA A 688 -3.86 12.96 -26.47
CA ALA A 688 -4.59 14.11 -27.00
C ALA A 688 -5.43 13.73 -28.22
N ARG A 689 -4.86 12.99 -29.19
CA ARG A 689 -5.61 12.49 -30.37
C ARG A 689 -6.73 11.52 -30.02
N TYR A 690 -6.53 10.66 -29.02
CA TYR A 690 -7.57 9.75 -28.54
C TYR A 690 -8.77 10.51 -27.96
N PHE A 691 -8.51 11.50 -27.09
CA PHE A 691 -9.57 12.33 -26.51
C PHE A 691 -10.20 13.29 -27.54
N GLU A 692 -9.44 13.76 -28.52
CA GLU A 692 -9.93 14.56 -29.64
C GLU A 692 -10.84 13.72 -30.56
N SER A 693 -10.52 12.44 -30.78
CA SER A 693 -11.37 11.51 -31.54
C SER A 693 -12.65 11.13 -30.80
N LEU A 694 -12.64 11.13 -29.46
CA LEU A 694 -13.84 10.95 -28.64
C LEU A 694 -14.71 12.22 -28.62
N ALA A 695 -14.09 13.40 -28.65
CA ALA A 695 -14.79 14.67 -28.69
C ALA A 695 -15.43 14.97 -30.06
N GLN A 696 -14.80 14.53 -31.16
CA GLN A 696 -15.36 14.64 -32.53
C GLN A 696 -16.49 13.64 -32.82
N ARG A 697 -16.74 12.68 -31.93
CA ARG A 697 -17.81 11.67 -32.08
C ARG A 697 -19.09 12.02 -31.32
N ARG A 698 -19.34 13.31 -31.09
CA ARG A 698 -20.62 13.87 -30.60
C ARG A 698 -21.34 14.63 -31.68
#